data_AF-A0AAW2Z7T4-F1
#
_entry.id   AF-A0AAW2Z7T4-F1
#
_cell.length_a   1.000
_cell.length_b   1.000
_cell.length_c   1.000
_cell.angle_alpha   90.00
_cell.angle_beta   90.00
_cell.angle_gamma   90.00
#
_symmetry.space_group_name_H-M   'P 1'
#
loop_
_entity.id
_entity.type
_entity.pdbx_description
1 polymer ?
#
loop_
_entity_poly.entity_id
_entity_poly.type
_entity_poly.pdbx_seq_one_letter_code
_entity_poly.pdbx_strand_id
1 'polypeptide(L)'
;MKALILLITLSFFVLSSCYVDFQGHSVNDLREWPQLLAKGMVWSKVDMNYIPNSLCKQLPSTYPANIREDPRGCFLLTHDLPYVKNPSYNTTQNLLDMISSPNLAKHFRRKDHKFHLALCFKHGGNCKDEGWMSLVDEFYNHAQSLSTKIKDLEVEYILDGSGTPNKDCLYNKWRPWLSTYIPGQDPVDAYESNNNATAYDRYQILNPSVDKDDPQKNIQQLIKSNYGKFINSNHPFLTWEPSNQSDILKVIQSYNNGPQNKNGLYFAINIDPHQFDIYSRSNRSWNVPSTIPQHKPFITSVGLHNGETHFLNLYRPCETCRQIHYSVYTTTKVLGDLKVIKHLELKFPHHSHLIGTIRDIRIITRTRDECKLLLASNNYELVFLNYNYMSHDLVLVSKFENNKSVLDANVFLYQYKIYVSTLEVAPNCSLLLRVSIFHPYKVIQELCLMTQDRDLIRGASMDVITHDDRVSAVVFASDASLNVWSCVVEKFFSKVICSQSPVDVGSHPSVSLSVQNDTIKFLQVHTNSFCYNSDFKNRQSMIAVCEYKPKSIKNVLAYNYGDLDALVNHISHNKSTITSCDEHIFHGTYDMGSNPVVHLYRDGNGELGVVSVHEGVTDGVEVDGECGAPLVYSAGTSVIDSWRLAK
;
A
#
# COMPACT_ATOMS: atom_id res chain seq x y z
N MET A 1 55.12 25.62 19.89
CA MET A 1 54.26 24.50 20.33
C MET A 1 52.98 24.56 19.51
N LYS A 2 52.87 23.77 18.44
CA LYS A 2 51.76 23.79 17.48
C LYS A 2 50.65 22.86 18.00
N ALA A 3 49.47 23.39 18.27
CA ALA A 3 48.29 22.59 18.59
C ALA A 3 47.70 22.03 17.28
N LEU A 4 47.74 20.72 17.17
CA LEU A 4 47.17 19.93 16.09
C LEU A 4 45.66 19.84 16.32
N ILE A 5 44.87 20.64 15.58
CA ILE A 5 43.43 20.50 15.51
C ILE A 5 43.16 19.28 14.61
N LEU A 6 42.91 18.14 15.25
CA LEU A 6 42.42 16.94 14.59
C LEU A 6 40.95 17.15 14.23
N LEU A 7 40.70 17.72 13.05
CA LEU A 7 39.39 17.68 12.41
C LEU A 7 39.11 16.21 12.04
N ILE A 8 38.45 15.50 12.95
CA ILE A 8 37.72 14.28 12.61
C ILE A 8 36.52 14.75 11.80
N THR A 9 36.69 14.94 10.50
CA THR A 9 35.59 14.80 9.56
C THR A 9 35.13 13.36 9.67
N LEU A 10 34.18 13.11 10.57
CA LEU A 10 33.19 12.05 10.38
C LEU A 10 32.46 12.40 9.09
N SER A 11 33.11 12.10 7.96
CA SER A 11 32.42 11.80 6.74
C SER A 11 31.52 10.64 7.12
N PHE A 12 30.28 10.94 7.52
CA PHE A 12 29.19 10.03 7.30
C PHE A 12 29.28 9.73 5.81
N PHE A 13 29.95 8.64 5.47
CA PHE A 13 29.70 7.95 4.24
C PHE A 13 28.19 7.76 4.29
N VAL A 14 27.48 8.64 3.57
CA VAL A 14 26.16 8.34 3.08
C VAL A 14 26.45 7.16 2.19
N LEU A 15 26.50 5.96 2.80
CA LEU A 15 26.46 4.69 2.11
C LEU A 15 25.33 4.92 1.14
N SER A 16 25.68 4.99 -0.15
CA SER A 16 24.72 5.20 -1.20
C SER A 16 23.73 4.08 -1.01
N SER A 17 22.60 4.39 -0.39
CA SER A 17 21.70 3.38 0.15
C SER A 17 21.31 2.54 -1.03
N CYS A 18 21.64 1.25 -0.99
CA CYS A 18 21.35 0.31 -2.05
C CYS A 18 19.89 0.51 -2.44
N TYR A 19 19.66 0.90 -3.69
CA TYR A 19 18.32 1.23 -4.15
C TYR A 19 17.52 -0.07 -4.24
N VAL A 20 16.49 -0.21 -3.39
CA VAL A 20 15.59 -1.37 -3.37
C VAL A 20 14.21 -0.88 -3.80
N ASP A 21 13.62 -1.56 -4.78
CA ASP A 21 12.29 -1.22 -5.33
C ASP A 21 11.61 -2.50 -5.86
N PHE A 22 10.53 -2.36 -6.63
CA PHE A 22 9.76 -3.49 -7.13
C PHE A 22 9.48 -3.46 -8.63
N GLN A 23 9.17 -4.64 -9.16
CA GLN A 23 8.49 -4.87 -10.42
C GLN A 23 7.12 -5.50 -10.09
N GLY A 24 6.04 -4.92 -10.61
CA GLY A 24 4.72 -5.56 -10.54
C GLY A 24 4.75 -6.86 -11.34
N HIS A 25 4.70 -8.00 -10.66
CA HIS A 25 4.85 -9.31 -11.28
C HIS A 25 3.47 -9.87 -11.65
N SER A 26 3.36 -10.47 -12.83
CA SER A 26 2.14 -11.12 -13.31
C SER A 26 0.89 -10.23 -13.27
N VAL A 27 1.05 -8.92 -13.50
CA VAL A 27 -0.05 -7.92 -13.45
C VAL A 27 -0.88 -7.98 -14.73
N ASN A 28 -1.50 -9.14 -14.94
CA ASN A 28 -2.17 -9.54 -16.17
C ASN A 28 -3.57 -8.92 -16.30
N ASP A 29 -4.20 -8.58 -15.19
CA ASP A 29 -5.46 -7.84 -15.16
C ASP A 29 -5.17 -6.33 -15.28
N LEU A 30 -5.31 -5.81 -16.49
CA LEU A 30 -4.97 -4.42 -16.82
C LEU A 30 -5.86 -3.41 -16.08
N ARG A 31 -7.01 -3.83 -15.54
CA ARG A 31 -7.89 -2.96 -14.74
C ARG A 31 -7.22 -2.51 -13.43
N GLU A 32 -6.21 -3.22 -12.94
CA GLU A 32 -5.42 -2.84 -11.75
C GLU A 32 -4.35 -1.77 -12.04
N TRP A 33 -3.94 -1.63 -13.31
CA TRP A 33 -2.81 -0.79 -13.68
C TRP A 33 -2.95 0.68 -13.28
N PRO A 34 -4.12 1.34 -13.39
CA PRO A 34 -4.26 2.71 -12.91
C PRO A 34 -3.80 2.89 -11.46
N GLN A 35 -4.18 1.97 -10.57
CA GLN A 35 -3.75 2.02 -9.18
C GLN A 35 -2.27 1.69 -9.01
N LEU A 36 -1.78 0.62 -9.65
CA LEU A 36 -0.37 0.22 -9.54
C LEU A 36 0.58 1.30 -10.07
N LEU A 37 0.24 1.95 -11.18
CA LEU A 37 1.00 3.07 -11.76
C LEU A 37 0.98 4.29 -10.84
N ALA A 38 -0.15 4.59 -10.20
CA ALA A 38 -0.24 5.67 -9.20
C ALA A 38 0.61 5.37 -7.96
N LYS A 39 0.66 4.10 -7.53
CA LYS A 39 1.54 3.59 -6.46
C LYS A 39 3.03 3.53 -6.86
N GLY A 40 3.39 4.03 -8.03
CA GLY A 40 4.77 4.18 -8.46
C GLY A 40 5.35 2.98 -9.22
N MET A 41 4.52 2.06 -9.71
CA MET A 41 4.98 0.98 -10.59
C MET A 41 5.61 1.57 -11.85
N VAL A 42 6.93 1.40 -11.99
CA VAL A 42 7.70 1.78 -13.19
C VAL A 42 8.36 0.58 -13.87
N TRP A 43 8.31 -0.58 -13.22
CA TRP A 43 8.64 -1.89 -13.78
C TRP A 43 7.42 -2.79 -13.66
N SER A 44 7.06 -3.45 -14.76
CA SER A 44 5.93 -4.37 -14.82
C SER A 44 6.31 -5.62 -15.60
N LYS A 45 5.72 -6.74 -15.24
CA LYS A 45 5.78 -7.99 -16.00
C LYS A 45 4.36 -8.45 -16.32
N VAL A 46 4.15 -8.77 -17.59
CA VAL A 46 2.93 -9.41 -18.09
C VAL A 46 3.27 -10.79 -18.67
N ASP A 47 2.37 -11.74 -18.46
CA ASP A 47 2.50 -13.11 -18.93
C ASP A 47 1.61 -13.34 -20.14
N MET A 48 2.24 -13.58 -21.29
CA MET A 48 1.57 -13.82 -22.56
C MET A 48 1.48 -15.31 -22.80
N ASN A 49 0.33 -15.89 -22.45
CA ASN A 49 0.04 -17.29 -22.68
C ASN A 49 -0.45 -17.50 -24.12
N TYR A 50 0.34 -18.24 -24.91
CA TYR A 50 -0.08 -18.61 -26.26
C TYR A 50 -1.08 -19.76 -26.25
N ILE A 51 -2.13 -19.59 -27.02
CA ILE A 51 -3.21 -20.55 -27.16
C ILE A 51 -3.39 -20.87 -28.64
N PRO A 52 -3.38 -22.17 -29.00
CA PRO A 52 -3.59 -22.57 -30.38
C PRO A 52 -5.02 -22.23 -30.82
N ASN A 53 -5.19 -22.01 -32.13
CA ASN A 53 -6.46 -21.66 -32.76
C ASN A 53 -7.65 -22.54 -32.30
N SER A 54 -7.45 -23.85 -32.21
CA SER A 54 -8.50 -24.81 -31.79
C SER A 54 -9.09 -24.50 -30.41
N LEU A 55 -8.31 -23.89 -29.53
CA LEU A 55 -8.73 -23.45 -28.21
C LEU A 55 -9.19 -21.99 -28.22
N CYS A 56 -8.57 -21.09 -29.00
CA CYS A 56 -9.03 -19.70 -29.14
C CYS A 56 -10.48 -19.60 -29.65
N LYS A 57 -10.89 -20.52 -30.53
CA LYS A 57 -12.28 -20.61 -31.02
C LYS A 57 -13.30 -20.90 -29.92
N GLN A 58 -12.88 -21.43 -28.77
CA GLN A 58 -13.74 -21.75 -27.63
C GLN A 58 -13.90 -20.57 -26.67
N LEU A 59 -13.17 -19.47 -26.88
CA LEU A 59 -13.30 -18.28 -26.06
C LEU A 59 -14.72 -17.70 -26.16
N PRO A 60 -15.25 -17.12 -25.07
CA PRO A 60 -16.56 -16.48 -25.06
C PRO A 60 -16.73 -15.42 -26.16
N SER A 61 -17.97 -15.21 -26.62
CA SER A 61 -18.28 -14.23 -27.67
C SER A 61 -17.99 -12.78 -27.29
N THR A 62 -17.68 -12.50 -26.01
CA THR A 62 -17.18 -11.20 -25.54
C THR A 62 -15.82 -10.84 -26.13
N TYR A 63 -15.04 -11.83 -26.58
CA TYR A 63 -13.80 -11.57 -27.31
C TYR A 63 -14.07 -11.24 -28.79
N PRO A 64 -13.34 -10.26 -29.36
CA PRO A 64 -13.42 -9.93 -30.78
C PRO A 64 -13.21 -11.14 -31.69
N ALA A 65 -13.94 -11.20 -32.81
CA ALA A 65 -13.87 -12.31 -33.76
C ALA A 65 -12.45 -12.51 -34.31
N ASN A 66 -11.70 -11.43 -34.56
CA ASN A 66 -10.31 -11.51 -35.02
C ASN A 66 -9.34 -12.16 -34.01
N ILE A 67 -9.73 -12.30 -32.72
CA ILE A 67 -8.95 -13.04 -31.73
C ILE A 67 -9.40 -14.50 -31.69
N ARG A 68 -10.72 -14.74 -31.68
CA ARG A 68 -11.30 -16.10 -31.59
C ARG A 68 -11.07 -16.92 -32.85
N GLU A 69 -11.03 -16.27 -34.00
CA GLU A 69 -11.00 -16.92 -35.32
C GLU A 69 -9.62 -16.80 -35.99
N ASP A 70 -8.61 -16.25 -35.29
CA ASP A 70 -7.27 -16.11 -35.85
C ASP A 70 -6.68 -17.49 -36.20
N PRO A 71 -6.28 -17.72 -37.48
CA PRO A 71 -5.70 -18.98 -37.91
C PRO A 71 -4.48 -19.40 -37.09
N ARG A 72 -3.72 -18.43 -36.57
CA ARG A 72 -2.44 -18.59 -35.87
C ARG A 72 -2.59 -18.95 -34.40
N GLY A 73 -3.77 -18.75 -33.80
CA GLY A 73 -3.96 -18.80 -32.35
C GLY A 73 -4.05 -17.39 -31.75
N CYS A 74 -3.89 -17.28 -30.44
CA CYS A 74 -4.08 -16.02 -29.72
C CYS A 74 -3.21 -15.96 -28.46
N PHE A 75 -2.91 -14.74 -28.00
CA PHE A 75 -2.28 -14.48 -26.70
C PHE A 75 -3.31 -13.99 -25.70
N LEU A 76 -3.37 -14.65 -24.54
CA LEU A 76 -4.17 -14.24 -23.39
C LEU A 76 -3.22 -13.87 -22.25
N LEU A 77 -3.51 -12.75 -21.58
CA LEU A 77 -2.74 -12.31 -20.43
C LEU A 77 -3.22 -13.05 -19.19
N THR A 78 -2.39 -13.95 -18.69
CA THR A 78 -2.63 -14.77 -17.49
C THR A 78 -1.30 -15.40 -17.10
N HIS A 79 -1.06 -15.67 -15.83
CA HIS A 79 0.16 -16.35 -15.43
C HIS A 79 0.05 -17.85 -15.69
N ASP A 80 -1.00 -18.50 -15.16
CA ASP A 80 -1.22 -19.93 -15.31
C ASP A 80 -1.92 -20.25 -16.64
N LEU A 81 -1.97 -21.54 -16.99
CA LEU A 81 -2.66 -22.02 -18.19
C LEU A 81 -4.10 -21.48 -18.23
N PRO A 82 -4.51 -20.78 -19.30
CA PRO A 82 -5.82 -20.17 -19.37
C PRO A 82 -6.92 -21.21 -19.38
N TYR A 83 -7.89 -21.01 -18.50
CA TYR A 83 -9.21 -21.61 -18.59
C TYR A 83 -10.00 -20.94 -19.72
N VAL A 84 -10.15 -21.61 -20.87
CA VAL A 84 -10.76 -21.05 -22.09
C VAL A 84 -12.21 -20.57 -21.94
N LYS A 85 -12.91 -20.95 -20.86
CA LYS A 85 -14.26 -20.47 -20.58
C LYS A 85 -14.29 -19.17 -19.76
N ASN A 86 -13.15 -18.70 -19.28
CA ASN A 86 -13.07 -17.42 -18.58
C ASN A 86 -13.26 -16.26 -19.59
N PRO A 87 -14.27 -15.38 -19.41
CA PRO A 87 -14.56 -14.29 -20.32
C PRO A 87 -13.64 -13.05 -20.18
N SER A 88 -12.69 -13.05 -19.24
CA SER A 88 -12.12 -11.80 -18.71
C SER A 88 -10.62 -11.61 -18.87
N TYR A 89 -9.91 -12.44 -19.63
CA TYR A 89 -8.49 -12.19 -19.90
C TYR A 89 -8.32 -10.93 -20.76
N ASN A 90 -7.31 -10.15 -20.42
CA ASN A 90 -6.79 -9.16 -21.34
C ASN A 90 -5.97 -9.83 -22.45
N THR A 91 -5.77 -9.10 -23.54
CA THR A 91 -5.00 -9.54 -24.71
C THR A 91 -3.84 -8.60 -24.96
N THR A 92 -2.92 -8.98 -25.86
CA THR A 92 -1.80 -8.11 -26.26
C THR A 92 -2.28 -6.79 -26.88
N GLN A 93 -3.44 -6.78 -27.55
CA GLN A 93 -4.04 -5.54 -28.06
C GLN A 93 -4.50 -4.64 -26.90
N ASN A 94 -5.17 -5.20 -25.88
CA ASN A 94 -5.62 -4.41 -24.73
C ASN A 94 -4.43 -3.78 -23.98
N LEU A 95 -3.29 -4.47 -23.91
CA LEU A 95 -2.06 -3.94 -23.33
C LEU A 95 -1.53 -2.73 -24.12
N LEU A 96 -1.48 -2.81 -25.45
CA LEU A 96 -1.07 -1.68 -26.29
C LEU A 96 -2.05 -0.51 -26.20
N ASP A 97 -3.36 -0.80 -26.17
CA ASP A 97 -4.39 0.21 -25.97
C ASP A 97 -4.20 0.94 -24.63
N MET A 98 -3.91 0.19 -23.55
CA MET A 98 -3.62 0.73 -22.22
C MET A 98 -2.40 1.65 -22.23
N ILE A 99 -1.28 1.23 -22.84
CA ILE A 99 -0.06 2.02 -22.96
C ILE A 99 -0.30 3.30 -23.79
N SER A 100 -1.15 3.22 -24.81
CA SER A 100 -1.50 4.35 -25.66
C SER A 100 -2.52 5.32 -25.05
N SER A 101 -3.18 4.90 -23.95
CA SER A 101 -4.31 5.61 -23.36
C SER A 101 -3.93 7.03 -22.93
N PRO A 102 -4.69 8.06 -23.34
CA PRO A 102 -4.46 9.44 -22.89
C PRO A 102 -4.53 9.60 -21.37
N ASN A 103 -5.40 8.84 -20.69
CA ASN A 103 -5.60 8.94 -19.23
C ASN A 103 -4.39 8.46 -18.45
N LEU A 104 -3.60 7.54 -19.00
CA LEU A 104 -2.40 6.99 -18.36
C LEU A 104 -1.10 7.49 -19.01
N ALA A 105 -1.19 8.38 -20.00
CA ALA A 105 -0.03 8.92 -20.72
C ALA A 105 1.03 9.51 -19.77
N LYS A 106 0.61 10.10 -18.65
CA LYS A 106 1.51 10.66 -17.63
C LYS A 106 2.46 9.63 -17.01
N HIS A 107 2.15 8.33 -17.09
CA HIS A 107 2.99 7.26 -16.55
C HIS A 107 3.96 6.69 -17.59
N PHE A 108 3.59 6.73 -18.88
CA PHE A 108 4.39 6.17 -19.98
C PHE A 108 5.19 7.21 -20.76
N ARG A 109 5.02 8.51 -20.48
CA ARG A 109 5.67 9.62 -21.19
C ARG A 109 6.53 10.50 -20.28
N ARG A 110 7.06 9.90 -19.21
CA ARG A 110 7.87 10.61 -18.22
C ARG A 110 9.29 10.73 -18.74
N LYS A 111 9.88 11.93 -18.67
CA LYS A 111 11.25 12.18 -19.16
C LYS A 111 12.33 11.81 -18.15
N ASP A 112 11.95 11.67 -16.88
CA ASP A 112 12.85 11.40 -15.76
C ASP A 112 13.17 9.91 -15.60
N HIS A 113 12.39 8.99 -16.18
CA HIS A 113 12.65 7.54 -16.22
C HIS A 113 11.78 6.87 -17.29
N LYS A 114 12.17 5.67 -17.69
CA LYS A 114 11.39 4.81 -18.60
C LYS A 114 10.47 3.88 -17.81
N PHE A 115 9.35 3.53 -18.42
CA PHE A 115 8.53 2.41 -17.97
C PHE A 115 9.07 1.11 -18.58
N HIS A 116 9.49 0.17 -17.74
CA HIS A 116 10.07 -1.11 -18.17
C HIS A 116 9.01 -2.20 -18.16
N LEU A 117 8.74 -2.82 -19.31
CA LEU A 117 7.71 -3.84 -19.47
C LEU A 117 8.34 -5.17 -19.89
N ALA A 118 8.44 -6.10 -18.94
CA ALA A 118 8.86 -7.47 -19.17
C ALA A 118 7.72 -8.29 -19.78
N LEU A 119 8.00 -8.93 -20.91
CA LEU A 119 7.08 -9.72 -21.72
C LEU A 119 7.42 -11.20 -21.53
N CYS A 120 6.72 -11.85 -20.61
CA CYS A 120 6.95 -13.25 -20.27
C CYS A 120 6.12 -14.15 -21.17
N PHE A 121 6.74 -14.67 -22.23
CA PHE A 121 6.03 -15.57 -23.14
C PHE A 121 5.95 -16.97 -22.56
N LYS A 122 4.72 -17.48 -22.41
CA LYS A 122 4.41 -18.79 -21.85
C LYS A 122 3.85 -19.74 -22.90
N HIS A 123 4.17 -21.02 -22.72
CA HIS A 123 3.75 -22.14 -23.57
C HIS A 123 3.92 -21.89 -25.07
N GLY A 124 5.17 -21.93 -25.52
CA GLY A 124 5.55 -21.66 -26.91
C GLY A 124 7.06 -21.54 -27.03
N GLY A 125 7.54 -20.75 -27.99
CA GLY A 125 8.95 -20.37 -28.08
C GLY A 125 9.91 -21.51 -28.42
N ASN A 126 9.41 -22.67 -28.84
CA ASN A 126 10.22 -23.53 -29.69
C ASN A 126 10.11 -22.97 -31.11
N CYS A 127 11.23 -22.81 -31.81
CA CYS A 127 11.34 -22.18 -33.13
C CYS A 127 10.45 -22.77 -34.25
N LYS A 128 9.58 -23.72 -33.92
CA LYS A 128 8.76 -24.52 -34.84
C LYS A 128 7.29 -24.11 -34.82
N ASP A 129 6.84 -23.34 -33.83
CA ASP A 129 5.46 -22.86 -33.76
C ASP A 129 5.31 -21.55 -34.56
N GLU A 130 4.94 -21.68 -35.83
CA GLU A 130 4.75 -20.53 -36.73
C GLU A 130 3.66 -19.58 -36.27
N GLY A 131 2.61 -20.10 -35.63
CA GLY A 131 1.50 -19.30 -35.08
C GLY A 131 1.99 -18.40 -33.95
N TRP A 132 2.71 -18.99 -33.00
CA TRP A 132 3.37 -18.26 -31.92
C TRP A 132 4.32 -17.19 -32.46
N MET A 133 5.26 -17.58 -33.34
CA MET A 133 6.25 -16.65 -33.91
C MET A 133 5.58 -15.48 -34.63
N SER A 134 4.54 -15.74 -35.43
CA SER A 134 3.83 -14.70 -36.17
C SER A 134 3.09 -13.72 -35.25
N LEU A 135 2.49 -14.21 -34.17
CA LEU A 135 1.80 -13.35 -33.20
C LEU A 135 2.79 -12.48 -32.42
N VAL A 136 3.98 -12.98 -32.06
CA VAL A 136 5.02 -12.17 -31.43
C VAL A 136 5.58 -11.13 -32.42
N ASP A 137 5.83 -11.52 -33.67
CA ASP A 137 6.25 -10.59 -34.75
C ASP A 137 5.21 -9.47 -34.93
N GLU A 138 3.91 -9.77 -34.90
CA GLU A 138 2.83 -8.77 -34.97
C GLU A 138 2.86 -7.83 -33.76
N PHE A 139 2.89 -8.38 -32.53
CA PHE A 139 2.94 -7.57 -31.31
C PHE A 139 4.15 -6.64 -31.31
N TYR A 140 5.33 -7.15 -31.68
CA TYR A 140 6.55 -6.37 -31.83
C TYR A 140 6.37 -5.20 -32.81
N ASN A 141 5.83 -5.48 -34.00
CA ASN A 141 5.59 -4.43 -35.01
C ASN A 141 4.60 -3.37 -34.53
N HIS A 142 3.53 -3.76 -33.82
CA HIS A 142 2.57 -2.82 -33.26
C HIS A 142 3.18 -1.97 -32.14
N ALA A 143 3.94 -2.56 -31.22
CA ALA A 143 4.65 -1.83 -30.16
C ALA A 143 5.67 -0.82 -30.73
N GLN A 144 6.41 -1.18 -31.79
CA GLN A 144 7.32 -0.26 -32.47
C GLN A 144 6.57 0.85 -33.24
N SER A 145 5.46 0.50 -33.88
CA SER A 145 4.55 1.49 -34.50
C SER A 145 4.03 2.48 -33.47
N LEU A 146 3.70 2.02 -32.26
CA LEU A 146 3.24 2.88 -31.17
C LEU A 146 4.34 3.83 -30.70
N SER A 147 5.56 3.31 -30.51
CA SER A 147 6.74 4.08 -30.08
C SER A 147 7.15 5.15 -31.09
N THR A 148 6.89 4.93 -32.39
CA THR A 148 7.14 5.93 -33.44
C THR A 148 6.01 6.94 -33.60
N LYS A 149 4.75 6.53 -33.39
CA LYS A 149 3.57 7.41 -33.52
C LYS A 149 3.37 8.33 -32.31
N ILE A 150 3.59 7.82 -31.10
CA ILE A 150 3.41 8.58 -29.88
C ILE A 150 4.72 9.24 -29.51
N LYS A 151 4.81 10.54 -29.78
CA LYS A 151 5.93 11.37 -29.34
C LYS A 151 6.09 11.26 -27.82
N ASP A 152 7.33 11.10 -27.37
CA ASP A 152 7.72 11.01 -25.97
C ASP A 152 7.20 9.74 -25.26
N LEU A 153 6.85 8.66 -25.98
CA LEU A 153 6.59 7.35 -25.35
C LEU A 153 7.90 6.75 -24.84
N GLU A 154 8.03 6.61 -23.53
CA GLU A 154 9.23 6.15 -22.83
C GLU A 154 9.00 4.74 -22.25
N VAL A 155 8.65 3.78 -23.12
CA VAL A 155 8.45 2.37 -22.75
C VAL A 155 9.60 1.52 -23.28
N GLU A 156 10.26 0.78 -22.39
CA GLU A 156 11.27 -0.21 -22.75
C GLU A 156 10.70 -1.62 -22.62
N TYR A 157 10.57 -2.30 -23.75
CA TYR A 157 10.13 -3.69 -23.80
C TYR A 157 11.30 -4.64 -23.56
N ILE A 158 11.11 -5.59 -22.65
CA ILE A 158 12.11 -6.57 -22.23
C ILE A 158 11.55 -7.97 -22.47
N LEU A 159 12.31 -8.83 -23.13
CA LEU A 159 11.94 -10.23 -23.34
C LEU A 159 12.24 -11.04 -22.08
N ASP A 160 11.26 -11.83 -21.64
CA ASP A 160 11.37 -12.76 -20.52
C ASP A 160 10.75 -14.13 -20.89
N GLY A 161 11.05 -15.16 -20.10
CA GLY A 161 10.53 -16.51 -20.33
C GLY A 161 10.92 -17.11 -21.69
N SER A 162 9.94 -17.62 -22.44
CA SER A 162 10.22 -18.31 -23.72
C SER A 162 10.63 -17.39 -24.87
N GLY A 163 10.59 -16.06 -24.67
CA GLY A 163 10.99 -15.07 -25.66
C GLY A 163 12.47 -14.68 -25.61
N THR A 164 13.22 -15.12 -24.59
CA THR A 164 14.66 -14.81 -24.47
C THR A 164 15.46 -15.47 -25.61
N PRO A 165 16.64 -14.93 -26.00
CA PRO A 165 17.43 -15.47 -27.09
C PRO A 165 18.22 -16.72 -26.66
N ASN A 166 17.57 -17.68 -26.00
CA ASN A 166 18.18 -18.94 -25.56
C ASN A 166 18.24 -20.00 -26.69
N LYS A 167 17.75 -19.66 -27.89
CA LYS A 167 17.74 -20.52 -29.09
C LYS A 167 18.15 -19.72 -30.33
N ASP A 168 18.89 -20.37 -31.23
CA ASP A 168 19.48 -19.74 -32.43
C ASP A 168 18.48 -18.97 -33.28
N CYS A 169 17.25 -19.48 -33.45
CA CYS A 169 16.22 -18.80 -34.26
C CYS A 169 15.76 -17.47 -33.66
N LEU A 170 15.94 -17.27 -32.34
CA LEU A 170 15.52 -16.07 -31.61
C LEU A 170 16.65 -15.04 -31.50
N TYR A 171 17.91 -15.41 -31.78
CA TYR A 171 19.08 -14.55 -31.58
C TYR A 171 18.90 -13.15 -32.20
N ASN A 172 18.36 -13.11 -33.42
CA ASN A 172 18.17 -11.87 -34.17
C ASN A 172 16.71 -11.35 -34.17
N LYS A 173 15.79 -12.03 -33.51
CA LYS A 173 14.37 -11.64 -33.48
C LYS A 173 14.12 -10.51 -32.48
N TRP A 174 13.30 -9.54 -32.89
CA TRP A 174 12.78 -8.44 -32.05
C TRP A 174 13.85 -7.52 -31.43
N ARG A 175 15.04 -7.39 -32.05
CA ARG A 175 15.98 -6.33 -31.70
C ARG A 175 15.33 -4.95 -31.95
N PRO A 176 15.49 -3.95 -31.05
CA PRO A 176 16.51 -3.87 -30.01
C PRO A 176 16.04 -4.29 -28.61
N TRP A 177 14.93 -5.03 -28.47
CA TRP A 177 14.45 -5.43 -27.15
C TRP A 177 15.49 -6.27 -26.41
N LEU A 178 15.72 -5.90 -25.15
CA LEU A 178 16.66 -6.54 -24.23
C LEU A 178 16.05 -7.82 -23.66
N SER A 179 16.81 -8.57 -22.87
CA SER A 179 16.34 -9.81 -22.25
C SER A 179 16.82 -9.96 -20.81
N THR A 180 16.01 -10.63 -20.00
CA THR A 180 16.39 -11.15 -18.68
C THR A 180 17.29 -12.37 -18.83
N TYR A 181 18.24 -12.54 -17.92
CA TYR A 181 19.07 -13.73 -17.75
C TYR A 181 18.68 -14.43 -16.46
N ILE A 182 18.19 -15.66 -16.56
CA ILE A 182 17.78 -16.50 -15.44
C ILE A 182 18.84 -17.60 -15.24
N PRO A 183 19.64 -17.54 -14.15
CA PRO A 183 20.62 -18.57 -13.84
C PRO A 183 20.01 -19.97 -13.84
N GLY A 184 20.65 -20.91 -14.54
CA GLY A 184 20.21 -22.30 -14.67
C GLY A 184 19.16 -22.55 -15.76
N GLN A 185 18.58 -21.51 -16.37
CA GLN A 185 17.69 -21.64 -17.52
C GLN A 185 18.35 -21.14 -18.82
N ASP A 186 19.08 -20.03 -18.74
CA ASP A 186 19.79 -19.46 -19.88
C ASP A 186 21.22 -20.02 -20.03
N PRO A 187 21.84 -19.89 -21.23
CA PRO A 187 23.21 -20.38 -21.47
C PRO A 187 24.21 -19.75 -20.51
N VAL A 188 25.01 -20.59 -19.83
CA VAL A 188 25.98 -20.14 -18.81
C VAL A 188 26.95 -19.10 -19.36
N ASP A 189 27.41 -19.26 -20.61
CA ASP A 189 28.34 -18.31 -21.25
C ASP A 189 27.76 -16.90 -21.41
N ALA A 190 26.43 -16.76 -21.47
CA ALA A 190 25.76 -15.45 -21.54
C ALA A 190 25.96 -14.61 -20.27
N TYR A 191 26.30 -15.26 -19.14
CA TYR A 191 26.58 -14.60 -17.87
C TYR A 191 27.82 -13.70 -17.92
N GLU A 192 28.82 -14.09 -18.70
CA GLU A 192 30.12 -13.41 -18.76
C GLU A 192 30.39 -12.75 -20.12
N SER A 193 29.59 -13.07 -21.15
CA SER A 193 29.83 -12.65 -22.52
C SER A 193 28.77 -11.70 -23.07
N ASN A 194 29.18 -10.73 -23.88
CA ASN A 194 28.32 -9.89 -24.73
C ASN A 194 28.50 -10.24 -26.22
N ASN A 195 28.74 -11.51 -26.54
CA ASN A 195 28.90 -11.94 -27.93
C ASN A 195 27.60 -11.73 -28.72
N ASN A 196 27.64 -10.82 -29.70
CA ASN A 196 26.52 -10.49 -30.56
C ASN A 196 26.10 -11.66 -31.48
N ALA A 197 27.04 -12.52 -31.89
CA ALA A 197 26.74 -13.65 -32.78
C ALA A 197 25.84 -14.70 -32.10
N THR A 198 25.95 -14.83 -30.77
CA THR A 198 25.09 -15.69 -29.95
C THR A 198 23.98 -14.91 -29.24
N ALA A 199 23.78 -13.64 -29.63
CA ALA A 199 22.84 -12.70 -29.02
C ALA A 199 23.01 -12.50 -27.50
N TYR A 200 24.16 -12.86 -26.94
CA TYR A 200 24.41 -12.72 -25.51
C TYR A 200 24.46 -11.26 -25.07
N ASP A 201 24.79 -10.36 -26.00
CA ASP A 201 24.68 -8.90 -25.84
C ASP A 201 23.27 -8.43 -25.42
N ARG A 202 22.22 -9.22 -25.65
CA ARG A 202 20.85 -8.85 -25.31
C ARG A 202 20.49 -9.13 -23.85
N TYR A 203 21.16 -10.09 -23.22
CA TYR A 203 21.01 -10.36 -21.79
C TYR A 203 21.64 -9.22 -21.00
N GLN A 204 20.81 -8.27 -20.56
CA GLN A 204 21.26 -7.07 -19.84
C GLN A 204 20.72 -7.00 -18.41
N ILE A 205 19.76 -7.87 -18.05
CA ILE A 205 19.06 -7.82 -16.76
C ILE A 205 19.22 -9.17 -16.06
N LEU A 206 19.89 -9.20 -14.92
CA LEU A 206 20.03 -10.41 -14.10
C LEU A 206 18.72 -10.68 -13.36
N ASN A 207 18.15 -11.89 -13.49
CA ASN A 207 16.83 -12.25 -12.96
C ASN A 207 16.82 -13.57 -12.15
N PRO A 208 17.62 -13.73 -11.07
CA PRO A 208 17.60 -14.92 -10.22
C PRO A 208 16.28 -15.15 -9.50
N SER A 209 15.88 -16.42 -9.38
CA SER A 209 14.77 -16.81 -8.51
C SER A 209 15.18 -16.69 -7.04
N VAL A 210 14.20 -16.49 -6.16
CA VAL A 210 14.38 -16.78 -4.74
C VAL A 210 14.23 -18.29 -4.52
N ASP A 211 15.18 -18.91 -3.82
CA ASP A 211 15.10 -20.33 -3.48
C ASP A 211 14.16 -20.51 -2.28
N LYS A 212 13.27 -21.51 -2.36
CA LYS A 212 12.19 -21.72 -1.38
C LYS A 212 12.68 -22.15 -0.01
N ASP A 213 13.82 -22.86 0.03
CA ASP A 213 14.37 -23.41 1.27
C ASP A 213 15.42 -22.45 1.87
N ASP A 214 16.19 -21.78 1.02
CA ASP A 214 17.15 -20.75 1.40
C ASP A 214 17.05 -19.52 0.49
N PRO A 215 16.25 -18.51 0.87
CA PRO A 215 16.02 -17.30 0.07
C PRO A 215 17.30 -16.58 -0.38
N GLN A 216 18.41 -16.77 0.34
CA GLN A 216 19.68 -16.09 0.06
C GLN A 216 20.56 -16.83 -0.94
N LYS A 217 20.35 -18.14 -1.11
CA LYS A 217 21.26 -19.06 -1.81
C LYS A 217 21.70 -18.58 -3.18
N ASN A 218 20.75 -18.19 -4.03
CA ASN A 218 21.05 -17.78 -5.40
C ASN A 218 21.83 -16.45 -5.44
N ILE A 219 21.49 -15.48 -4.59
CA ILE A 219 22.23 -14.23 -4.49
C ILE A 219 23.64 -14.47 -3.94
N GLN A 220 23.78 -15.30 -2.90
CA GLN A 220 25.09 -15.66 -2.35
C GLN A 220 25.98 -16.37 -3.38
N GLN A 221 25.41 -17.21 -4.25
CA GLN A 221 26.15 -17.83 -5.33
C GLN A 221 26.64 -16.79 -6.35
N LEU A 222 25.78 -15.83 -6.73
CA LEU A 222 26.12 -14.76 -7.67
C LEU A 222 27.19 -13.79 -7.11
N ILE A 223 27.23 -13.58 -5.79
CA ILE A 223 28.28 -12.78 -5.13
C ILE A 223 29.66 -13.39 -5.36
N LYS A 224 29.78 -14.73 -5.32
CA LYS A 224 31.06 -15.44 -5.52
C LYS A 224 31.65 -15.19 -6.91
N SER A 225 30.82 -14.90 -7.90
CA SER A 225 31.20 -14.56 -9.28
C SER A 225 31.02 -13.08 -9.62
N ASN A 226 30.92 -12.22 -8.59
CA ASN A 226 30.78 -10.77 -8.74
C ASN A 226 29.64 -10.35 -9.70
N TYR A 227 28.54 -11.10 -9.69
CA TYR A 227 27.38 -10.90 -10.58
C TYR A 227 27.70 -10.91 -12.10
N GLY A 228 28.86 -11.42 -12.49
CA GLY A 228 29.27 -11.55 -13.90
C GLY A 228 29.31 -10.20 -14.60
N LYS A 229 28.83 -10.16 -15.85
CA LYS A 229 28.77 -8.89 -16.61
C LYS A 229 27.71 -7.92 -16.08
N PHE A 230 26.73 -8.41 -15.31
CA PHE A 230 25.56 -7.63 -14.91
C PHE A 230 25.84 -6.60 -13.80
N ILE A 231 26.94 -6.73 -13.06
CA ILE A 231 27.32 -5.75 -12.03
C ILE A 231 27.42 -4.32 -12.58
N ASN A 232 27.83 -4.19 -13.85
CA ASN A 232 27.95 -2.92 -14.56
C ASN A 232 26.76 -2.62 -15.49
N SER A 233 25.66 -3.36 -15.38
CA SER A 233 24.46 -3.12 -16.19
C SER A 233 23.89 -1.72 -15.93
N ASN A 234 23.13 -1.20 -16.90
CA ASN A 234 22.32 0.01 -16.74
C ASN A 234 20.92 -0.29 -16.18
N HIS A 235 20.67 -1.54 -15.81
CA HIS A 235 19.43 -2.01 -15.23
C HIS A 235 19.67 -2.55 -13.82
N PRO A 236 18.64 -2.53 -12.95
CA PRO A 236 18.70 -3.19 -11.65
C PRO A 236 18.81 -4.71 -11.81
N PHE A 237 19.22 -5.37 -10.75
CA PHE A 237 18.96 -6.81 -10.62
C PHE A 237 17.48 -7.02 -10.35
N LEU A 238 16.86 -8.00 -11.00
CA LEU A 238 15.52 -8.46 -10.70
C LEU A 238 15.63 -9.75 -9.89
N THR A 239 14.80 -9.92 -8.87
CA THR A 239 14.65 -11.22 -8.22
C THR A 239 13.18 -11.49 -7.98
N TRP A 240 12.73 -12.70 -8.33
CA TRP A 240 11.30 -12.98 -8.44
C TRP A 240 10.79 -13.93 -7.35
N GLU A 241 9.53 -13.68 -6.98
CA GLU A 241 8.68 -14.49 -6.09
C GLU A 241 9.00 -14.54 -4.56
N PRO A 242 9.68 -13.58 -3.90
CA PRO A 242 9.50 -13.48 -2.46
C PRO A 242 8.19 -12.73 -2.16
N SER A 243 7.29 -13.36 -1.40
CA SER A 243 6.03 -12.76 -0.96
C SER A 243 6.03 -12.41 0.54
N ASN A 244 6.96 -12.94 1.33
CA ASN A 244 7.04 -12.68 2.76
C ASN A 244 8.20 -11.74 3.13
N GLN A 245 8.02 -11.03 4.24
CA GLN A 245 8.96 -10.02 4.72
C GLN A 245 10.33 -10.60 5.08
N SER A 246 10.37 -11.80 5.68
CA SER A 246 11.61 -12.46 6.09
C SER A 246 12.53 -12.73 4.89
N ASP A 247 11.97 -13.25 3.81
CA ASP A 247 12.71 -13.60 2.60
C ASP A 247 13.19 -12.36 1.87
N ILE A 248 12.35 -11.32 1.76
CA ILE A 248 12.74 -10.01 1.22
C ILE A 248 13.95 -9.47 1.98
N LEU A 249 13.90 -9.42 3.32
CA LEU A 249 14.98 -8.89 4.14
C LEU A 249 16.27 -9.72 4.04
N LYS A 250 16.15 -11.05 4.00
CA LYS A 250 17.28 -11.97 3.80
C LYS A 250 17.99 -11.74 2.46
N VAL A 251 17.21 -11.56 1.39
CA VAL A 251 17.73 -11.27 0.05
C VAL A 251 18.43 -9.91 0.03
N ILE A 252 17.81 -8.86 0.60
CA ILE A 252 18.42 -7.53 0.73
C ILE A 252 19.74 -7.60 1.50
N GLN A 253 19.76 -8.31 2.63
CA GLN A 253 20.98 -8.48 3.44
C GLN A 253 22.10 -9.15 2.64
N SER A 254 21.77 -10.20 1.89
CA SER A 254 22.75 -10.88 1.05
C SER A 254 23.28 -9.98 -0.05
N TYR A 255 22.38 -9.28 -0.75
CA TYR A 255 22.75 -8.31 -1.78
C TYR A 255 23.68 -7.22 -1.22
N ASN A 256 23.39 -6.66 -0.04
CA ASN A 256 24.21 -5.64 0.61
C ASN A 256 25.62 -6.12 1.01
N ASN A 257 25.81 -7.44 1.19
CA ASN A 257 27.12 -8.03 1.45
C ASN A 257 27.96 -8.22 0.18
N GLY A 258 27.35 -8.06 -1.00
CA GLY A 258 28.00 -8.18 -2.30
C GLY A 258 28.41 -6.84 -2.92
N PRO A 259 29.05 -6.88 -4.10
CA PRO A 259 29.24 -5.72 -4.95
C PRO A 259 27.89 -5.13 -5.40
N GLN A 260 27.72 -3.81 -5.26
CA GLN A 260 26.43 -3.16 -5.51
C GLN A 260 26.25 -2.78 -6.98
N ASN A 261 25.13 -3.17 -7.57
CA ASN A 261 24.68 -2.61 -8.86
C ASN A 261 24.19 -1.17 -8.63
N LYS A 262 24.69 -0.23 -9.43
CA LYS A 262 24.37 1.21 -9.29
C LYS A 262 22.88 1.55 -9.44
N ASN A 263 22.11 0.70 -10.12
CA ASN A 263 20.67 0.88 -10.35
C ASN A 263 19.84 0.08 -9.33
N GLY A 264 20.48 -0.72 -8.47
CA GLY A 264 19.83 -1.35 -7.34
C GLY A 264 19.34 -2.79 -7.57
N LEU A 265 18.46 -3.22 -6.67
CA LEU A 265 17.83 -4.54 -6.62
C LEU A 265 16.31 -4.34 -6.58
N TYR A 266 15.62 -4.97 -7.51
CA TYR A 266 14.18 -4.92 -7.64
C TYR A 266 13.59 -6.30 -7.39
N PHE A 267 12.49 -6.33 -6.66
CA PHE A 267 11.74 -7.55 -6.41
C PHE A 267 10.55 -7.65 -7.36
N ALA A 268 10.43 -8.74 -8.08
CA ALA A 268 9.24 -9.04 -8.85
C ALA A 268 8.18 -9.60 -7.88
N ILE A 269 7.29 -8.70 -7.43
CA ILE A 269 6.35 -8.96 -6.35
C ILE A 269 4.95 -9.28 -6.87
N ASN A 270 4.27 -10.18 -6.17
CA ASN A 270 2.83 -10.41 -6.30
C ASN A 270 2.11 -10.04 -4.99
N ILE A 271 2.49 -8.90 -4.39
CA ILE A 271 1.84 -8.28 -3.24
C ILE A 271 1.61 -6.80 -3.55
N ASP A 272 0.81 -6.10 -2.72
CA ASP A 272 0.59 -4.67 -2.91
C ASP A 272 1.92 -3.88 -2.83
N PRO A 273 2.13 -2.86 -3.67
CA PRO A 273 3.33 -2.02 -3.61
C PRO A 273 3.60 -1.38 -2.24
N HIS A 274 2.57 -0.94 -1.53
CA HIS A 274 2.76 -0.33 -0.20
C HIS A 274 3.11 -1.38 0.85
N GLN A 275 2.58 -2.60 0.73
CA GLN A 275 3.00 -3.73 1.55
C GLN A 275 4.48 -4.07 1.31
N PHE A 276 4.91 -4.12 0.05
CA PHE A 276 6.32 -4.33 -0.27
C PHE A 276 7.22 -3.23 0.27
N ASP A 277 6.82 -1.96 0.12
CA ASP A 277 7.55 -0.84 0.70
C ASP A 277 7.75 -1.09 2.20
N ILE A 278 6.68 -1.34 2.96
CA ILE A 278 6.74 -1.61 4.41
C ILE A 278 7.66 -2.80 4.73
N TYR A 279 7.51 -3.92 4.01
CA TYR A 279 8.29 -5.13 4.24
C TYR A 279 9.79 -4.94 3.96
N SER A 280 10.12 -4.24 2.88
CA SER A 280 11.51 -3.96 2.50
C SER A 280 12.15 -2.86 3.34
N ARG A 281 11.36 -2.12 4.15
CA ARG A 281 11.79 -0.92 4.87
C ARG A 281 12.54 0.04 3.96
N SER A 282 11.98 0.26 2.77
CA SER A 282 12.57 1.12 1.75
C SER A 282 12.71 2.55 2.27
N ASN A 283 13.37 3.43 1.51
CA ASN A 283 13.39 4.86 1.83
C ASN A 283 11.99 5.52 1.72
N ARG A 284 10.94 4.74 1.40
CA ARG A 284 9.54 5.18 1.30
C ARG A 284 8.67 4.71 2.46
N SER A 285 9.20 3.91 3.40
CA SER A 285 8.40 3.29 4.45
C SER A 285 9.18 2.92 5.73
N TRP A 286 8.43 2.57 6.77
CA TRP A 286 8.95 1.92 7.97
C TRP A 286 8.08 0.74 8.37
N ASN A 287 8.67 -0.21 9.11
CA ASN A 287 7.99 -1.29 9.81
C ASN A 287 8.76 -1.57 11.10
N VAL A 288 8.39 -0.87 12.17
CA VAL A 288 9.18 -0.83 13.42
C VAL A 288 8.39 -1.41 14.58
N PRO A 289 8.88 -2.48 15.24
CA PRO A 289 8.30 -2.91 16.49
C PRO A 289 8.54 -1.85 17.56
N SER A 290 7.48 -1.44 18.25
CA SER A 290 7.57 -0.62 19.43
C SER A 290 8.08 -1.48 20.60
N THR A 291 9.11 -1.01 21.28
CA THR A 291 9.67 -1.67 22.48
C THR A 291 8.77 -1.52 23.71
N ILE A 292 7.56 -0.98 23.56
CA ILE A 292 6.67 -0.63 24.66
C ILE A 292 5.72 -1.82 24.92
N PRO A 293 5.73 -2.40 26.12
CA PRO A 293 4.97 -3.62 26.40
C PRO A 293 3.44 -3.46 26.29
N GLN A 294 2.80 -4.48 25.70
CA GLN A 294 1.49 -5.09 26.04
C GLN A 294 0.23 -4.21 26.19
N HIS A 295 0.13 -3.07 25.52
CA HIS A 295 -1.08 -2.24 25.64
C HIS A 295 -1.67 -1.88 24.28
N LYS A 296 -3.01 -1.89 24.20
CA LYS A 296 -3.75 -1.43 23.03
C LYS A 296 -3.27 -0.01 22.68
N PRO A 297 -2.71 0.20 21.47
CA PRO A 297 -2.26 1.53 21.06
C PRO A 297 -3.47 2.47 20.96
N PHE A 298 -3.37 3.67 21.55
CA PHE A 298 -4.39 4.69 21.44
C PHE A 298 -3.76 6.02 21.03
N ILE A 299 -4.38 6.67 20.03
CA ILE A 299 -4.08 7.99 19.47
C ILE A 299 -2.59 8.27 19.18
N THR A 300 -2.31 8.41 17.88
CA THR A 300 -1.20 9.21 17.37
C THR A 300 -1.71 10.61 17.05
N SER A 301 -1.25 11.64 17.76
CA SER A 301 -1.34 13.01 17.23
C SER A 301 -0.04 13.28 16.49
N VAL A 302 -0.15 13.67 15.22
CA VAL A 302 1.01 14.04 14.43
C VAL A 302 1.09 15.55 14.32
N GLY A 303 2.20 16.12 14.79
CA GLY A 303 2.48 17.54 14.67
C GLY A 303 3.74 17.75 13.84
N LEU A 304 3.73 18.75 12.95
CA LEU A 304 4.94 19.24 12.32
C LEU A 304 5.62 20.27 13.21
N HIS A 305 6.91 20.14 13.46
CA HIS A 305 7.72 21.14 14.15
C HIS A 305 9.06 21.29 13.45
N ASN A 306 9.39 22.50 13.00
CA ASN A 306 10.62 22.80 12.25
C ASN A 306 10.87 21.88 11.04
N GLY A 307 9.81 21.40 10.39
CA GLY A 307 9.89 20.45 9.27
C GLY A 307 10.08 18.99 9.70
N GLU A 308 10.15 18.70 10.99
CA GLU A 308 10.14 17.34 11.54
C GLU A 308 8.71 16.90 11.86
N THR A 309 8.42 15.63 11.61
CA THR A 309 7.13 15.03 11.97
C THR A 309 7.27 14.36 13.34
N HIS A 310 6.47 14.80 14.31
CA HIS A 310 6.42 14.22 15.64
C HIS A 310 5.21 13.32 15.80
N PHE A 311 5.41 12.11 16.32
CA PHE A 311 4.36 11.15 16.61
C PHE A 311 4.27 10.97 18.11
N LEU A 312 3.10 11.20 18.70
CA LEU A 312 2.83 10.89 20.09
C LEU A 312 2.06 9.58 20.15
N ASN A 313 2.67 8.48 20.58
CA ASN A 313 1.96 7.22 20.78
C ASN A 313 1.57 7.08 22.26
N LEU A 314 0.28 6.98 22.56
CA LEU A 314 -0.23 6.81 23.91
C LEU A 314 -0.62 5.35 24.14
N TYR A 315 -0.30 4.87 25.33
CA TYR A 315 -0.59 3.51 25.75
C TYR A 315 -1.41 3.58 27.03
N ARG A 316 -2.49 2.81 27.07
CA ARG A 316 -3.25 2.60 28.29
C ARG A 316 -2.74 1.35 29.00
N PRO A 317 -1.91 1.48 30.04
CA PRO A 317 -1.56 0.34 30.85
C PRO A 317 -2.83 -0.15 31.55
N CYS A 318 -3.18 -1.41 31.30
CA CYS A 318 -4.18 -2.27 31.96
C CYS A 318 -5.46 -1.62 32.57
N GLU A 319 -6.64 -2.27 32.45
CA GLU A 319 -7.90 -1.71 32.98
C GLU A 319 -7.86 -1.31 34.47
N THR A 320 -6.94 -1.89 35.26
CA THR A 320 -6.75 -1.60 36.69
C THR A 320 -5.57 -0.66 37.00
N CYS A 321 -4.73 -0.33 36.02
CA CYS A 321 -3.50 0.42 36.23
C CYS A 321 -3.77 1.93 36.06
N ARG A 322 -3.52 2.73 37.11
CA ARG A 322 -3.65 4.19 37.09
C ARG A 322 -2.41 4.87 36.52
N GLN A 323 -1.94 4.40 35.38
CA GLN A 323 -0.78 4.97 34.70
C GLN A 323 -1.16 5.28 33.26
N ILE A 324 -0.48 6.22 32.61
CA ILE A 324 -0.50 6.37 31.16
C ILE A 324 0.96 6.44 30.72
N HIS A 325 1.32 5.60 29.76
CA HIS A 325 2.63 5.68 29.12
C HIS A 325 2.48 6.39 27.78
N TYR A 326 3.45 7.23 27.45
CA TYR A 326 3.53 7.77 26.11
C TYR A 326 4.97 7.84 25.61
N SER A 327 5.09 7.68 24.30
CA SER A 327 6.34 7.84 23.59
C SER A 327 6.20 8.85 22.49
N VAL A 328 7.15 9.79 22.47
CA VAL A 328 7.28 10.77 21.40
C VAL A 328 8.38 10.31 20.46
N TYR A 329 8.00 10.05 19.22
CA TYR A 329 8.91 9.80 18.12
C TYR A 329 9.08 11.11 17.35
N THR A 330 10.30 11.43 16.93
CA THR A 330 10.53 12.42 15.86
C THR A 330 11.12 11.72 14.67
N THR A 331 10.86 12.30 13.51
CA THR A 331 11.59 12.01 12.30
C THR A 331 11.95 13.32 11.60
N THR A 332 13.26 13.51 11.36
CA THR A 332 13.81 14.70 10.66
C THR A 332 13.57 14.65 9.15
N LYS A 333 13.24 13.46 8.65
CA LYS A 333 12.85 13.18 7.28
C LYS A 333 11.67 12.26 7.38
N VAL A 334 10.65 12.48 6.57
CA VAL A 334 9.44 11.65 6.37
C VAL A 334 9.68 10.15 6.58
N LEU A 335 10.87 9.66 6.26
CA LEU A 335 11.24 8.25 6.11
C LEU A 335 12.67 7.90 6.66
N GLY A 336 13.17 8.59 7.69
CA GLY A 336 14.44 8.26 8.39
C GLY A 336 14.30 7.52 9.74
N ASP A 337 15.42 7.18 10.40
CA ASP A 337 15.48 6.50 11.71
C ASP A 337 14.46 7.08 12.70
N LEU A 338 13.40 6.32 13.01
CA LEU A 338 12.46 6.65 14.09
C LEU A 338 13.26 6.72 15.40
N LYS A 339 13.51 7.93 15.88
CA LYS A 339 14.17 8.14 17.17
C LYS A 339 13.11 8.38 18.21
N VAL A 340 13.08 7.50 19.21
CA VAL A 340 12.37 7.78 20.46
C VAL A 340 13.09 8.94 21.14
N ILE A 341 12.49 10.12 21.11
CA ILE A 341 13.09 11.30 21.77
C ILE A 341 12.92 11.17 23.27
N LYS A 342 11.74 10.72 23.69
CA LYS A 342 11.33 10.76 25.09
C LYS A 342 10.24 9.73 25.36
N HIS A 343 10.47 8.91 26.38
CA HIS A 343 9.45 8.09 27.00
C HIS A 343 9.06 8.74 28.32
N LEU A 344 7.76 8.90 28.58
CA LEU A 344 7.25 9.47 29.82
C LEU A 344 6.17 8.58 30.40
N GLU A 345 6.24 8.43 31.73
CA GLU A 345 5.27 7.72 32.55
C GLU A 345 4.51 8.75 33.38
N LEU A 346 3.19 8.83 33.19
CA LEU A 346 2.31 9.63 34.05
C LEU A 346 1.73 8.73 35.15
N LYS A 347 2.14 8.97 36.40
CA LYS A 347 1.60 8.29 37.59
C LYS A 347 0.52 9.16 38.23
N PHE A 348 -0.69 8.64 38.39
CA PHE A 348 -1.75 9.34 39.12
C PHE A 348 -1.71 8.98 40.63
N PRO A 349 -1.79 9.96 41.55
CA PRO A 349 -1.66 9.73 42.99
C PRO A 349 -2.80 8.86 43.59
N HIS A 350 -2.49 8.15 44.68
CA HIS A 350 -3.33 7.11 45.30
C HIS A 350 -4.74 7.56 45.73
N HIS A 351 -4.97 8.86 45.98
CA HIS A 351 -6.26 9.39 46.44
C HIS A 351 -7.11 10.07 45.36
N SER A 352 -6.60 10.21 44.13
CA SER A 352 -7.42 10.63 43.00
C SER A 352 -8.20 9.41 42.48
N HIS A 353 -9.45 9.28 42.91
CA HIS A 353 -10.39 8.40 42.25
C HIS A 353 -10.65 8.96 40.85
N LEU A 354 -9.87 8.51 39.87
CA LEU A 354 -10.29 8.57 38.46
C LEU A 354 -11.46 7.59 38.33
N ILE A 355 -12.65 8.03 38.74
CA ILE A 355 -13.93 7.39 38.40
C ILE A 355 -14.22 7.80 36.96
N GLY A 356 -13.41 7.30 36.04
CA GLY A 356 -13.51 7.69 34.64
C GLY A 356 -12.50 6.98 33.77
N THR A 357 -12.98 6.43 32.66
CA THR A 357 -12.15 6.05 31.53
C THR A 357 -11.57 7.35 30.96
N ILE A 358 -10.24 7.53 30.94
CA ILE A 358 -9.62 8.58 30.11
C ILE A 358 -9.90 8.16 28.67
N ARG A 359 -10.89 8.83 28.05
CA ARG A 359 -11.38 8.52 26.70
C ARG A 359 -10.72 9.35 25.61
N ASP A 360 -10.08 10.46 25.97
CA ASP A 360 -9.65 11.48 25.02
C ASP A 360 -8.42 12.24 25.53
N ILE A 361 -7.38 12.34 24.70
CA ILE A 361 -6.13 13.07 25.00
C ILE A 361 -5.87 14.03 23.84
N ARG A 362 -5.68 15.32 24.14
CA ARG A 362 -5.53 16.36 23.13
C ARG A 362 -4.28 17.19 23.36
N ILE A 363 -3.59 17.54 22.28
CA ILE A 363 -2.65 18.66 22.30
C ILE A 363 -3.44 19.90 21.89
N ILE A 364 -3.57 20.87 22.78
CA ILE A 364 -4.16 22.17 22.46
C ILE A 364 -3.04 23.18 22.46
N THR A 365 -2.73 23.73 21.29
CA THR A 365 -1.87 24.91 21.20
C THR A 365 -2.76 26.12 21.44
N ARG A 366 -2.51 26.84 22.54
CA ARG A 366 -3.30 28.04 22.90
C ARG A 366 -2.30 29.16 23.09
N THR A 367 -2.14 29.96 22.05
CA THR A 367 -1.26 31.15 21.94
C THR A 367 0.20 30.89 21.55
N ARG A 368 0.88 31.95 21.09
CA ARG A 368 2.23 31.93 20.49
C ARG A 368 3.32 31.33 21.40
N ASP A 369 3.07 31.21 22.71
CA ASP A 369 4.12 30.94 23.69
C ASP A 369 3.87 29.70 24.59
N GLU A 370 2.72 29.01 24.48
CA GLU A 370 2.42 27.84 25.33
C GLU A 370 1.66 26.72 24.59
N CYS A 371 2.26 25.52 24.57
CA CYS A 371 1.56 24.28 24.24
C CYS A 371 1.12 23.58 25.53
N LYS A 372 -0.17 23.23 25.61
CA LYS A 372 -0.72 22.52 26.75
C LYS A 372 -1.27 21.19 26.26
N LEU A 373 -0.73 20.11 26.80
CA LEU A 373 -1.37 18.81 26.65
C LEU A 373 -2.58 18.80 27.59
N LEU A 374 -3.76 18.71 27.01
CA LEU A 374 -5.03 18.63 27.72
C LEU A 374 -5.40 17.15 27.87
N LEU A 375 -5.39 16.67 29.12
CA LEU A 375 -5.98 15.39 29.48
C LEU A 375 -7.38 15.67 30.04
N ALA A 376 -8.42 15.19 29.35
CA ALA A 376 -9.79 15.33 29.80
C ALA A 376 -10.27 14.04 30.50
N SER A 377 -10.76 14.18 31.73
CA SER A 377 -11.37 13.11 32.53
C SER A 377 -12.89 13.30 32.61
N ASN A 378 -13.65 12.21 32.85
CA ASN A 378 -15.12 12.18 32.96
C ASN A 378 -15.72 13.16 33.99
N ASN A 379 -14.90 13.67 34.92
CA ASN A 379 -15.32 14.58 35.99
C ASN A 379 -15.03 16.06 35.71
N TYR A 380 -14.77 16.47 34.47
CA TYR A 380 -14.50 17.87 34.10
C TYR A 380 -13.22 18.48 34.71
N GLU A 381 -12.36 17.68 35.34
CA GLU A 381 -11.02 18.14 35.71
C GLU A 381 -10.11 18.14 34.48
N LEU A 382 -9.74 19.36 34.06
CA LEU A 382 -8.74 19.59 33.03
C LEU A 382 -7.37 19.51 33.70
N VAL A 383 -6.60 18.46 33.40
CA VAL A 383 -5.19 18.43 33.77
C VAL A 383 -4.40 19.07 32.64
N PHE A 384 -3.87 20.25 32.90
CA PHE A 384 -2.91 20.91 32.02
C PHE A 384 -1.52 20.37 32.32
N LEU A 385 -0.94 19.64 31.39
CA LEU A 385 0.50 19.41 31.40
C LEU A 385 1.13 20.56 30.60
N ASN A 386 1.87 21.42 31.30
CA ASN A 386 2.70 22.43 30.64
C ASN A 386 3.78 21.70 29.85
N TYR A 387 3.73 21.87 28.53
CA TYR A 387 4.67 21.25 27.61
C TYR A 387 5.19 22.33 26.67
N ASN A 388 6.36 22.89 26.97
CA ASN A 388 6.95 23.96 26.15
C ASN A 388 7.51 23.38 24.85
N TYR A 389 6.72 23.31 23.77
CA TYR A 389 7.23 23.10 22.41
C TYR A 389 6.25 23.69 21.37
N MET A 390 6.70 24.65 20.57
CA MET A 390 5.86 25.44 19.65
C MET A 390 5.62 24.77 18.31
N SER A 391 4.39 24.58 17.85
CA SER A 391 4.08 24.65 16.41
C SER A 391 2.62 24.97 16.13
N HIS A 392 2.36 25.48 14.93
CA HIS A 392 1.06 25.91 14.44
C HIS A 392 0.48 24.78 13.59
N ASP A 393 -0.42 23.98 14.16
CA ASP A 393 -1.44 23.19 13.46
C ASP A 393 -2.33 22.52 14.53
N LEU A 394 -3.64 22.78 14.49
CA LEU A 394 -4.59 22.19 15.43
C LEU A 394 -5.09 20.86 14.84
N VAL A 395 -4.46 19.74 15.20
CA VAL A 395 -4.92 18.40 14.81
C VAL A 395 -5.83 17.85 15.90
N LEU A 396 -7.07 17.57 15.53
CA LEU A 396 -8.10 17.14 16.46
C LEU A 396 -8.40 15.65 16.24
N VAL A 397 -7.69 14.79 16.97
CA VAL A 397 -7.89 13.34 16.90
C VAL A 397 -8.83 12.92 18.03
N SER A 398 -10.01 12.40 17.70
CA SER A 398 -10.84 11.65 18.64
C SER A 398 -11.08 10.26 18.07
N LYS A 399 -10.49 9.23 18.67
CA LYS A 399 -10.74 7.82 18.31
C LYS A 399 -11.48 7.10 19.45
N PHE A 400 -12.29 6.14 19.06
CA PHE A 400 -13.31 5.51 19.88
C PHE A 400 -13.11 3.99 19.96
N GLU A 401 -13.12 3.41 21.16
CA GLU A 401 -13.26 1.97 21.34
C GLU A 401 -14.49 1.65 22.21
N ASN A 402 -15.28 0.68 21.76
CA ASN A 402 -16.44 0.18 22.49
C ASN A 402 -16.14 -1.21 23.06
N ASN A 403 -16.44 -1.44 24.33
CA ASN A 403 -16.59 -2.78 24.89
C ASN A 403 -17.92 -2.99 25.64
N LYS A 404 -18.86 -2.02 25.51
CA LYS A 404 -20.28 -1.98 25.91
C LYS A 404 -20.61 -0.58 26.43
N SER A 405 -21.64 0.02 25.82
CA SER A 405 -22.39 1.22 26.24
C SER A 405 -21.64 2.58 26.30
N VAL A 406 -22.10 3.48 25.42
CA VAL A 406 -21.86 4.93 25.32
C VAL A 406 -20.48 5.35 24.81
N LEU A 407 -20.44 5.82 23.55
CA LEU A 407 -19.36 6.60 22.95
C LEU A 407 -19.67 8.09 23.10
N ASP A 408 -18.73 8.87 23.64
CA ASP A 408 -18.80 10.34 23.67
C ASP A 408 -17.45 10.89 23.19
N ALA A 409 -17.44 11.72 22.14
CA ALA A 409 -16.32 12.60 21.82
C ALA A 409 -16.76 14.05 21.77
N ASN A 410 -15.81 14.91 22.11
CA ASN A 410 -15.93 16.34 21.89
C ASN A 410 -14.98 16.72 20.74
N VAL A 411 -15.24 17.76 19.99
CA VAL A 411 -14.37 18.26 18.91
C VAL A 411 -14.50 19.78 18.98
N PHE A 412 -13.43 20.47 19.34
CA PHE A 412 -13.41 21.92 19.49
C PHE A 412 -12.77 22.54 18.25
N LEU A 413 -13.59 23.11 17.38
CA LEU A 413 -13.14 24.00 16.31
C LEU A 413 -13.22 25.45 16.81
N TYR A 414 -12.40 26.35 16.27
CA TYR A 414 -12.20 27.74 16.71
C TYR A 414 -13.45 28.54 17.13
N GLN A 415 -14.67 28.16 16.67
CA GLN A 415 -15.97 28.70 17.12
C GLN A 415 -17.07 27.65 17.38
N TYR A 416 -16.78 26.35 17.24
CA TYR A 416 -17.78 25.27 17.28
C TYR A 416 -17.36 24.18 18.25
N LYS A 417 -18.29 23.72 19.10
CA LYS A 417 -18.09 22.46 19.83
C LYS A 417 -18.92 21.37 19.15
N ILE A 418 -18.30 20.45 18.45
CA ILE A 418 -18.95 19.26 17.93
C ILE A 418 -18.91 18.19 19.04
N TYR A 419 -20.03 17.56 19.36
CA TYR A 419 -20.16 16.46 20.28
C TYR A 419 -20.65 15.28 19.45
N VAL A 420 -19.86 14.23 19.38
CA VAL A 420 -20.28 12.98 18.76
C VAL A 420 -20.60 12.03 19.90
N SER A 421 -21.89 11.84 20.16
CA SER A 421 -22.36 10.83 21.12
C SER A 421 -23.03 9.72 20.33
N THR A 422 -22.65 8.45 20.49
CA THR A 422 -23.51 7.38 19.99
C THR A 422 -24.68 7.22 20.94
N LEU A 423 -25.89 7.34 20.42
CA LEU A 423 -27.05 6.85 21.14
C LEU A 423 -27.26 5.37 20.82
N GLU A 424 -27.90 4.72 21.77
CA GLU A 424 -28.34 3.33 21.77
C GLU A 424 -28.90 2.85 20.41
N VAL A 425 -28.86 1.54 20.19
CA VAL A 425 -29.54 0.87 19.07
C VAL A 425 -30.99 1.34 19.04
N ALA A 426 -31.36 2.11 18.04
CA ALA A 426 -32.73 2.58 17.88
C ALA A 426 -33.54 1.50 17.13
N PRO A 427 -34.87 1.42 17.32
CA PRO A 427 -35.70 0.38 16.67
C PRO A 427 -35.61 0.35 15.14
N ASN A 428 -35.09 1.41 14.51
CA ASN A 428 -34.90 1.53 13.07
C ASN A 428 -33.45 1.83 12.66
N CYS A 429 -32.50 1.69 13.59
CA CYS A 429 -31.11 2.08 13.36
C CYS A 429 -30.13 1.12 14.02
N SER A 430 -29.18 0.59 13.25
CA SER A 430 -28.14 -0.29 13.80
C SER A 430 -27.08 0.50 14.57
N LEU A 431 -26.72 1.70 14.08
CA LEU A 431 -25.87 2.65 14.81
C LEU A 431 -26.45 4.06 14.70
N LEU A 432 -26.96 4.60 15.80
CA LEU A 432 -27.35 6.01 15.85
C LEU A 432 -26.15 6.86 16.33
N LEU A 433 -25.46 7.50 15.39
CA LEU A 433 -24.46 8.51 15.67
C LEU A 433 -25.14 9.87 15.82
N ARG A 434 -25.28 10.36 17.05
CA ARG A 434 -25.73 11.73 17.25
C ARG A 434 -24.51 12.65 17.18
N VAL A 435 -24.44 13.46 16.11
CA VAL A 435 -23.43 14.50 15.95
C VAL A 435 -24.08 15.85 16.27
N SER A 436 -23.83 16.35 17.48
CA SER A 436 -24.34 17.64 17.94
C SER A 436 -23.31 18.72 17.71
N ILE A 437 -23.63 19.81 17.01
CA ILE A 437 -22.69 20.91 16.80
C ILE A 437 -23.21 22.15 17.51
N PHE A 438 -22.47 22.57 18.52
CA PHE A 438 -22.69 23.81 19.24
C PHE A 438 -21.96 24.92 18.49
N HIS A 439 -22.65 25.47 17.50
CA HIS A 439 -22.56 26.90 17.18
C HIS A 439 -23.41 27.65 18.23
N PRO A 440 -23.20 28.95 18.54
CA PRO A 440 -24.13 29.75 19.36
C PRO A 440 -25.63 29.64 19.03
N TYR A 441 -26.00 29.05 17.89
CA TYR A 441 -27.37 28.65 17.55
C TYR A 441 -27.42 27.13 17.29
N LYS A 442 -28.22 26.43 18.09
CA LYS A 442 -28.24 24.98 18.31
C LYS A 442 -28.60 24.18 17.04
N VAL A 443 -27.71 23.33 16.53
CA VAL A 443 -28.05 22.27 15.56
C VAL A 443 -27.60 20.91 16.09
N ILE A 444 -28.56 20.05 16.37
CA ILE A 444 -28.34 18.62 16.67
C ILE A 444 -28.75 17.89 15.41
N GLN A 445 -27.82 17.16 14.79
CA GLN A 445 -28.18 16.22 13.74
C GLN A 445 -27.91 14.80 14.22
N GLU A 446 -28.89 13.93 14.01
CA GLU A 446 -28.77 12.51 14.27
C GLU A 446 -28.48 11.80 12.95
N LEU A 447 -27.32 11.16 12.89
CA LEU A 447 -26.92 10.28 11.81
C LEU A 447 -27.32 8.86 12.16
N CYS A 448 -28.23 8.28 11.38
CA CYS A 448 -28.55 6.86 11.51
C CYS A 448 -27.78 6.04 10.47
N LEU A 449 -26.89 5.16 10.91
CA LEU A 449 -26.33 4.10 10.08
C LEU A 449 -27.20 2.86 10.19
N MET A 450 -27.79 2.44 9.09
CA MET A 450 -28.47 1.15 9.01
C MET A 450 -27.50 0.10 8.49
N THR A 451 -27.16 -0.88 9.32
CA THR A 451 -26.56 -2.14 8.86
C THR A 451 -27.67 -3.18 8.70
N GLN A 452 -27.50 -4.14 7.79
CA GLN A 452 -28.50 -5.22 7.63
C GLN A 452 -28.64 -6.08 8.90
N ASP A 453 -27.58 -6.17 9.70
CA ASP A 453 -27.51 -6.96 10.92
C ASP A 453 -27.41 -6.03 12.13
N ARG A 454 -28.54 -5.84 12.84
CA ARG A 454 -28.72 -4.78 13.85
C ARG A 454 -27.95 -5.02 15.15
N ASP A 455 -27.46 -6.24 15.39
CA ASP A 455 -27.15 -6.66 16.77
C ASP A 455 -25.66 -6.64 17.16
N LEU A 456 -24.70 -6.36 16.26
CA LEU A 456 -23.29 -6.24 16.70
C LEU A 456 -22.43 -5.38 15.78
N ILE A 457 -22.06 -4.18 16.24
CA ILE A 457 -20.98 -3.40 15.64
C ILE A 457 -19.68 -3.79 16.32
N ARG A 458 -18.71 -4.30 15.56
CA ARG A 458 -17.40 -4.71 16.08
C ARG A 458 -16.44 -3.53 16.26
N GLY A 459 -16.65 -2.44 15.55
CA GLY A 459 -15.82 -1.26 15.64
C GLY A 459 -16.35 -0.13 14.77
N ALA A 460 -16.08 1.10 15.16
CA ALA A 460 -16.36 2.28 14.36
C ALA A 460 -15.27 3.31 14.56
N SER A 461 -14.98 4.08 13.52
CA SER A 461 -14.07 5.21 13.57
C SER A 461 -14.65 6.35 12.76
N MET A 462 -14.41 7.55 13.25
CA MET A 462 -14.85 8.80 12.66
C MET A 462 -13.69 9.77 12.65
N ASP A 463 -13.60 10.57 11.60
CA ASP A 463 -12.75 11.75 11.57
C ASP A 463 -13.52 12.94 10.97
N VAL A 464 -13.13 14.14 11.38
CA VAL A 464 -13.80 15.41 11.03
C VAL A 464 -12.76 16.42 10.60
N ILE A 465 -13.00 17.06 9.46
CA ILE A 465 -12.13 18.09 8.93
C ILE A 465 -12.93 19.32 8.53
N THR A 466 -12.27 20.48 8.64
CA THR A 466 -12.80 21.75 8.14
C THR A 466 -11.92 22.30 7.05
N HIS A 467 -12.49 22.64 5.91
CA HIS A 467 -11.78 23.21 4.77
C HIS A 467 -12.73 24.09 3.95
N ASP A 468 -12.34 25.33 3.65
CA ASP A 468 -13.12 26.31 2.86
C ASP A 468 -14.58 26.46 3.32
N ASP A 469 -14.75 26.71 4.63
CA ASP A 469 -16.07 26.79 5.29
C ASP A 469 -16.92 25.52 5.16
N ARG A 470 -16.35 24.38 4.75
CA ARG A 470 -17.03 23.09 4.77
C ARG A 470 -16.55 22.30 5.97
N VAL A 471 -17.48 21.87 6.81
CA VAL A 471 -17.22 20.79 7.77
C VAL A 471 -17.62 19.49 7.09
N SER A 472 -16.64 18.60 6.94
CA SER A 472 -16.85 17.25 6.44
C SER A 472 -16.50 16.25 7.53
N ALA A 473 -17.31 15.21 7.66
CA ALA A 473 -17.03 14.10 8.54
C ALA A 473 -17.20 12.79 7.79
N VAL A 474 -16.36 11.81 8.12
CA VAL A 474 -16.46 10.46 7.57
C VAL A 474 -16.52 9.49 8.71
N VAL A 475 -17.44 8.54 8.61
CA VAL A 475 -17.59 7.44 9.57
C VAL A 475 -17.45 6.13 8.82
N PHE A 476 -16.62 5.23 9.36
CA PHE A 476 -16.60 3.83 8.97
C PHE A 476 -16.98 2.96 10.16
N ALA A 477 -17.78 1.94 9.93
CA ALA A 477 -18.21 0.98 10.94
C ALA A 477 -18.17 -0.44 10.39
N SER A 478 -17.82 -1.42 11.21
CA SER A 478 -17.85 -2.83 10.86
C SER A 478 -18.90 -3.59 11.65
N ASP A 479 -19.70 -4.44 11.00
CA ASP A 479 -20.71 -5.27 11.65
C ASP A 479 -20.18 -6.65 12.11
N ALA A 480 -21.07 -7.46 12.67
CA ALA A 480 -20.78 -8.80 13.19
C ALA A 480 -20.29 -9.77 12.09
N SER A 481 -20.80 -9.56 10.88
CA SER A 481 -20.51 -10.31 9.65
C SER A 481 -19.24 -9.82 8.95
N LEU A 482 -18.50 -8.88 9.56
CA LEU A 482 -17.27 -8.31 9.02
C LEU A 482 -17.51 -7.55 7.70
N ASN A 483 -18.67 -6.91 7.54
CA ASN A 483 -18.87 -5.92 6.49
C ASN A 483 -18.47 -4.55 7.01
N VAL A 484 -17.72 -3.79 6.21
CA VAL A 484 -17.38 -2.39 6.49
C VAL A 484 -18.36 -1.48 5.75
N TRP A 485 -18.97 -0.57 6.49
CA TRP A 485 -19.95 0.41 6.03
C TRP A 485 -19.37 1.81 6.15
N SER A 486 -19.83 2.75 5.33
CA SER A 486 -19.36 4.13 5.37
C SER A 486 -20.49 5.14 5.23
N CYS A 487 -20.35 6.26 5.95
CA CYS A 487 -21.14 7.46 5.69
C CYS A 487 -20.27 8.71 5.69
N VAL A 488 -20.62 9.62 4.80
CA VAL A 488 -20.02 10.94 4.68
C VAL A 488 -21.07 11.99 5.02
N VAL A 489 -20.65 12.96 5.82
CA VAL A 489 -21.44 14.13 6.16
C VAL A 489 -20.76 15.35 5.57
N GLU A 490 -21.47 16.09 4.71
CA GLU A 490 -20.94 17.26 4.01
C GLU A 490 -21.68 18.54 4.38
N LYS A 491 -21.02 19.70 4.15
CA LYS A 491 -21.61 21.05 4.15
C LYS A 491 -22.36 21.40 5.44
N PHE A 492 -21.65 21.49 6.57
CA PHE A 492 -22.27 21.76 7.88
C PHE A 492 -23.45 20.84 8.15
N PHE A 493 -23.31 19.55 7.82
CA PHE A 493 -24.31 18.55 8.17
C PHE A 493 -25.62 18.73 7.38
N SER A 494 -25.65 19.53 6.30
CA SER A 494 -26.86 19.63 5.46
C SER A 494 -27.10 18.38 4.62
N LYS A 495 -26.06 17.58 4.37
CA LYS A 495 -26.11 16.40 3.50
C LYS A 495 -25.39 15.23 4.16
N VAL A 496 -26.14 14.16 4.36
CA VAL A 496 -25.66 12.87 4.86
C VAL A 496 -25.79 11.85 3.73
N ILE A 497 -24.73 11.11 3.47
CA ILE A 497 -24.66 10.11 2.41
C ILE A 497 -24.13 8.83 3.03
N CYS A 498 -24.88 7.75 2.89
CA CYS A 498 -24.57 6.48 3.51
C CYS A 498 -24.56 5.35 2.49
N SER A 499 -23.68 4.37 2.68
CA SER A 499 -23.62 3.22 1.81
C SER A 499 -24.83 2.32 2.02
N GLN A 500 -25.44 1.88 0.92
CA GLN A 500 -26.53 0.91 0.94
C GLN A 500 -26.00 -0.53 0.87
N SER A 501 -24.72 -0.68 0.51
CA SER A 501 -23.93 -1.90 0.47
C SER A 501 -22.67 -1.76 1.35
N PRO A 502 -22.05 -2.88 1.76
CA PRO A 502 -20.70 -2.87 2.30
C PRO A 502 -19.71 -2.26 1.30
N VAL A 503 -18.91 -1.30 1.77
CA VAL A 503 -17.82 -0.70 0.98
C VAL A 503 -16.54 -1.53 1.05
N ASP A 504 -16.37 -2.36 2.09
CA ASP A 504 -15.24 -3.27 2.27
C ASP A 504 -15.61 -4.48 3.16
N VAL A 505 -14.68 -5.40 3.40
CA VAL A 505 -14.79 -6.51 4.36
C VAL A 505 -13.72 -6.41 5.44
N GLY A 506 -14.10 -6.60 6.69
CA GLY A 506 -13.21 -6.71 7.85
C GLY A 506 -13.77 -6.06 9.11
N SER A 507 -12.89 -5.66 10.03
CA SER A 507 -13.28 -5.11 11.33
C SER A 507 -12.30 -4.07 11.89
N HIS A 508 -12.75 -3.35 12.93
CA HIS A 508 -12.01 -2.29 13.61
C HIS A 508 -11.47 -1.23 12.64
N PRO A 509 -12.33 -0.60 11.83
CA PRO A 509 -11.88 0.45 10.93
C PRO A 509 -11.28 1.63 11.71
N SER A 510 -10.30 2.29 11.11
CA SER A 510 -9.73 3.56 11.54
C SER A 510 -9.69 4.49 10.34
N VAL A 511 -10.18 5.71 10.47
CA VAL A 511 -10.18 6.71 9.39
C VAL A 511 -9.37 7.94 9.79
N SER A 512 -8.73 8.56 8.80
CA SER A 512 -8.10 9.87 8.90
C SER A 512 -8.42 10.72 7.66
N LEU A 513 -8.70 11.99 7.88
CA LEU A 513 -8.93 13.01 6.85
C LEU A 513 -7.76 14.00 6.83
N SER A 514 -7.38 14.45 5.64
CA SER A 514 -6.43 15.54 5.48
C SER A 514 -6.77 16.33 4.23
N VAL A 515 -6.41 17.61 4.18
CA VAL A 515 -6.50 18.38 2.93
C VAL A 515 -5.23 18.11 2.12
N GLN A 516 -5.29 18.13 0.80
CA GLN A 516 -4.14 18.23 -0.11
C GLN A 516 -4.59 18.88 -1.42
N ASN A 517 -3.89 19.91 -1.89
CA ASN A 517 -4.22 20.64 -3.12
C ASN A 517 -5.71 21.05 -3.19
N ASP A 518 -6.22 21.64 -2.11
CA ASP A 518 -7.62 22.06 -1.95
C ASP A 518 -8.67 20.94 -2.08
N THR A 519 -8.24 19.68 -1.98
CA THR A 519 -9.12 18.52 -1.94
C THR A 519 -9.02 17.84 -0.57
N ILE A 520 -10.15 17.38 -0.04
CA ILE A 520 -10.16 16.56 1.16
C ILE A 520 -9.84 15.13 0.75
N LYS A 521 -8.74 14.59 1.25
CA LYS A 521 -8.36 13.19 1.14
C LYS A 521 -8.87 12.42 2.36
N PHE A 522 -9.21 11.16 2.15
CA PHE A 522 -9.48 10.22 3.25
C PHE A 522 -8.54 9.03 3.14
N LEU A 523 -8.20 8.48 4.29
CA LEU A 523 -7.54 7.19 4.42
C LEU A 523 -8.28 6.39 5.48
N GLN A 524 -8.71 5.19 5.12
CA GLN A 524 -9.29 4.24 6.03
C GLN A 524 -8.43 2.99 6.06
N VAL A 525 -8.13 2.47 7.25
CA VAL A 525 -7.50 1.16 7.46
C VAL A 525 -8.38 0.28 8.32
N HIS A 526 -8.22 -1.03 8.24
CA HIS A 526 -8.96 -2.00 9.06
C HIS A 526 -8.22 -3.33 9.12
N THR A 527 -8.59 -4.20 10.07
CA THR A 527 -8.07 -5.56 10.21
C THR A 527 -9.10 -6.59 9.74
N ASN A 528 -8.69 -7.86 9.69
CA ASN A 528 -9.46 -8.97 9.18
C ASN A 528 -9.97 -8.71 7.75
N SER A 529 -9.17 -8.05 6.92
CA SER A 529 -9.56 -7.67 5.56
C SER A 529 -9.36 -8.83 4.57
N PHE A 530 -9.36 -8.53 3.28
CA PHE A 530 -9.03 -9.46 2.21
C PHE A 530 -7.62 -9.20 1.69
N CYS A 531 -7.00 -10.22 1.08
CA CYS A 531 -5.64 -10.10 0.53
C CYS A 531 -5.72 -9.65 -0.91
N TYR A 532 -5.69 -8.34 -1.09
CA TYR A 532 -5.72 -7.74 -2.40
C TYR A 532 -4.34 -7.92 -3.05
N ASN A 533 -4.32 -8.26 -4.33
CA ASN A 533 -3.10 -8.44 -5.12
C ASN A 533 -2.14 -9.48 -4.53
N SER A 534 -2.61 -10.70 -4.26
CA SER A 534 -1.76 -11.81 -3.77
C SER A 534 -1.12 -12.64 -4.88
N ASP A 535 -0.05 -13.39 -4.55
CA ASP A 535 0.61 -14.33 -5.47
C ASP A 535 -0.39 -15.29 -6.09
N PHE A 536 -1.21 -15.92 -5.26
CA PHE A 536 -2.24 -16.84 -5.72
C PHE A 536 -3.19 -16.16 -6.72
N LYS A 537 -3.77 -14.99 -6.38
CA LYS A 537 -4.79 -14.32 -7.19
C LYS A 537 -4.25 -13.72 -8.48
N ASN A 538 -3.04 -13.16 -8.45
CA ASN A 538 -2.38 -12.62 -9.64
C ASN A 538 -2.01 -13.73 -10.63
N ARG A 539 -1.87 -14.97 -10.14
CA ARG A 539 -1.50 -16.11 -10.97
C ARG A 539 -2.68 -16.89 -11.54
N GLN A 540 -3.82 -16.91 -10.85
CA GLN A 540 -4.96 -17.72 -11.22
C GLN A 540 -5.50 -17.37 -12.60
N SER A 541 -5.78 -18.41 -13.39
CA SER A 541 -6.42 -18.21 -14.69
C SER A 541 -7.95 -18.16 -14.62
N MET A 542 -8.58 -18.75 -13.61
CA MET A 542 -10.05 -18.89 -13.61
C MET A 542 -10.82 -17.61 -13.28
N ILE A 543 -10.25 -16.73 -12.46
CA ILE A 543 -10.89 -15.51 -11.95
C ILE A 543 -9.85 -14.41 -12.05
N ALA A 544 -10.19 -13.31 -12.71
CA ALA A 544 -9.32 -12.16 -12.78
C ALA A 544 -9.31 -11.41 -11.43
N VAL A 545 -8.22 -10.71 -11.10
CA VAL A 545 -8.03 -10.10 -9.76
C VAL A 545 -9.19 -9.18 -9.38
N CYS A 546 -9.71 -8.40 -10.33
CA CYS A 546 -10.84 -7.49 -10.08
C CYS A 546 -12.20 -8.17 -9.88
N GLU A 547 -12.30 -9.47 -10.13
CA GLU A 547 -13.55 -10.23 -10.07
C GLU A 547 -13.67 -11.07 -8.80
N TYR A 548 -12.61 -11.12 -7.99
CA TYR A 548 -12.68 -11.77 -6.70
C TYR A 548 -13.68 -11.03 -5.81
N LYS A 549 -14.57 -11.80 -5.19
CA LYS A 549 -15.43 -11.31 -4.13
C LYS A 549 -14.64 -11.32 -2.83
N PRO A 550 -14.42 -10.15 -2.20
CA PRO A 550 -13.64 -10.09 -0.96
C PRO A 550 -14.26 -10.96 0.12
N LYS A 551 -13.41 -11.73 0.79
CA LYS A 551 -13.76 -12.53 1.96
C LYS A 551 -12.75 -12.20 3.06
N SER A 552 -13.27 -11.87 4.25
CA SER A 552 -12.42 -11.58 5.39
C SER A 552 -11.44 -12.73 5.70
N ILE A 553 -10.17 -12.38 5.88
CA ILE A 553 -9.04 -13.23 6.26
C ILE A 553 -8.47 -12.63 7.54
N LYS A 554 -8.26 -13.48 8.54
CA LYS A 554 -7.88 -13.05 9.89
C LYS A 554 -6.57 -12.25 9.88
N ASN A 555 -6.54 -11.17 10.65
CA ASN A 555 -5.38 -10.30 10.86
C ASN A 555 -4.84 -9.59 9.61
N VAL A 556 -5.43 -9.71 8.42
CA VAL A 556 -4.95 -8.96 7.26
C VAL A 556 -5.32 -7.49 7.41
N LEU A 557 -4.34 -6.59 7.26
CA LEU A 557 -4.54 -5.15 7.32
C LEU A 557 -4.63 -4.57 5.91
N ALA A 558 -5.73 -3.90 5.62
CA ALA A 558 -5.95 -3.24 4.33
C ALA A 558 -6.26 -1.75 4.50
N TYR A 559 -6.13 -1.01 3.41
CA TYR A 559 -6.39 0.41 3.33
C TYR A 559 -7.27 0.78 2.14
N ASN A 560 -8.02 1.88 2.30
CA ASN A 560 -8.73 2.62 1.26
C ASN A 560 -8.26 4.07 1.31
N TYR A 561 -7.76 4.61 0.21
CA TYR A 561 -7.25 5.98 0.13
C TYR A 561 -7.75 6.67 -1.14
N GLY A 562 -8.21 7.91 -1.03
CA GLY A 562 -8.58 8.69 -2.19
C GLY A 562 -9.20 10.03 -1.82
N ASP A 563 -9.80 10.66 -2.82
CA ASP A 563 -10.54 11.90 -2.62
C ASP A 563 -11.86 11.59 -1.89
N LEU A 564 -12.24 12.46 -0.96
CA LEU A 564 -13.52 12.32 -0.27
C LEU A 564 -14.69 12.33 -1.25
N ASP A 565 -14.60 13.14 -2.31
CA ASP A 565 -15.59 13.18 -3.38
C ASP A 565 -15.68 11.84 -4.14
N ALA A 566 -14.56 11.12 -4.30
CA ALA A 566 -14.55 9.79 -4.90
C ALA A 566 -15.27 8.78 -4.01
N LEU A 567 -15.07 8.84 -2.69
CA LEU A 567 -15.82 8.02 -1.72
C LEU A 567 -17.32 8.36 -1.74
N VAL A 568 -17.68 9.64 -1.72
CA VAL A 568 -19.08 10.10 -1.83
C VAL A 568 -19.71 9.57 -3.12
N ASN A 569 -19.00 9.68 -4.24
CA ASN A 569 -19.46 9.20 -5.53
C ASN A 569 -19.66 7.67 -5.53
N HIS A 570 -18.70 6.93 -4.96
CA HIS A 570 -18.76 5.47 -4.85
C HIS A 570 -19.98 5.02 -4.02
N ILE A 571 -20.17 5.64 -2.85
CA ILE A 571 -21.29 5.37 -1.93
C ILE A 571 -22.64 5.74 -2.56
N SER A 572 -22.74 6.93 -3.18
CA SER A 572 -24.01 7.46 -3.73
C SER A 572 -24.53 6.65 -4.91
N HIS A 573 -23.64 6.04 -5.70
CA HIS A 573 -24.02 5.21 -6.84
C HIS A 573 -24.17 3.73 -6.48
N ASN A 574 -24.19 3.41 -5.18
CA ASN A 574 -24.34 2.05 -4.67
C ASN A 574 -23.42 1.06 -5.39
N LYS A 575 -22.15 1.45 -5.55
CA LYS A 575 -21.15 0.57 -6.14
C LYS A 575 -20.94 -0.65 -5.23
N SER A 576 -20.39 -1.71 -5.82
CA SER A 576 -19.91 -2.86 -5.06
C SER A 576 -18.75 -2.44 -4.14
N THR A 577 -18.33 -3.35 -3.28
CA THR A 577 -17.10 -3.27 -2.48
C THR A 577 -15.94 -2.64 -3.26
N ILE A 578 -15.17 -1.76 -2.61
CA ILE A 578 -13.95 -1.17 -3.17
C ILE A 578 -12.94 -2.30 -3.40
N THR A 579 -12.23 -2.24 -4.52
CA THR A 579 -11.23 -3.25 -4.92
C THR A 579 -9.97 -2.57 -5.46
N SER A 580 -8.92 -3.33 -5.74
CA SER A 580 -7.69 -2.86 -6.41
C SER A 580 -7.90 -2.32 -7.83
N CYS A 581 -9.14 -2.31 -8.31
CA CYS A 581 -9.53 -1.90 -9.66
C CYS A 581 -10.48 -0.68 -9.66
N ASP A 582 -10.73 -0.06 -8.51
CA ASP A 582 -11.39 1.24 -8.46
C ASP A 582 -10.44 2.31 -9.05
N GLU A 583 -10.95 3.19 -9.91
CA GLU A 583 -10.14 4.18 -10.62
C GLU A 583 -9.72 5.36 -9.72
N HIS A 584 -10.46 5.60 -8.63
CA HIS A 584 -10.33 6.83 -7.84
C HIS A 584 -10.11 6.59 -6.35
N ILE A 585 -10.34 5.36 -5.88
CA ILE A 585 -10.03 4.93 -4.52
C ILE A 585 -8.95 3.87 -4.58
N PHE A 586 -7.73 4.26 -4.22
CA PHE A 586 -6.63 3.33 -4.05
C PHE A 586 -6.90 2.37 -2.92
N HIS A 587 -6.66 1.10 -3.19
CA HIS A 587 -7.02 0.03 -2.29
C HIS A 587 -5.93 -1.04 -2.27
N GLY A 588 -5.66 -1.64 -1.11
CA GLY A 588 -4.65 -2.70 -1.02
C GLY A 588 -4.45 -3.22 0.40
N THR A 589 -3.68 -4.30 0.50
CA THR A 589 -3.13 -4.82 1.76
C THR A 589 -1.82 -4.08 2.08
N TYR A 590 -1.47 -3.87 3.35
CA TYR A 590 -0.21 -3.21 3.71
C TYR A 590 0.60 -3.95 4.77
N ASP A 591 -0.03 -4.70 5.68
CA ASP A 591 0.64 -5.54 6.68
C ASP A 591 -0.37 -6.58 7.24
N MET A 592 -0.02 -7.30 8.30
CA MET A 592 -0.93 -8.07 9.12
C MET A 592 -0.81 -7.69 10.61
N GLY A 593 -1.93 -7.75 11.31
CA GLY A 593 -2.07 -7.38 12.71
C GLY A 593 -3.53 -7.12 13.10
N SER A 594 -3.72 -6.54 14.27
CA SER A 594 -5.05 -6.18 14.81
C SER A 594 -5.12 -4.75 15.32
N ASN A 595 -6.35 -4.23 15.44
CA ASN A 595 -6.65 -2.92 16.03
C ASN A 595 -5.85 -1.75 15.42
N PRO A 596 -5.83 -1.59 14.08
CA PRO A 596 -5.04 -0.54 13.46
C PRO A 596 -5.57 0.85 13.80
N VAL A 597 -4.68 1.81 13.97
CA VAL A 597 -4.93 3.25 14.12
C VAL A 597 -4.13 3.97 13.05
N VAL A 598 -4.79 4.81 12.26
CA VAL A 598 -4.13 5.51 11.15
C VAL A 598 -4.21 7.02 11.29
N HIS A 599 -3.21 7.71 10.76
CA HIS A 599 -3.23 9.15 10.59
C HIS A 599 -2.55 9.57 9.29
N LEU A 600 -3.19 10.49 8.57
CA LEU A 600 -2.61 11.19 7.43
C LEU A 600 -1.82 12.40 7.93
N TYR A 601 -0.54 12.47 7.59
CA TYR A 601 0.28 13.64 7.88
C TYR A 601 0.81 14.26 6.59
N ARG A 602 1.16 15.54 6.64
CA ARG A 602 1.89 16.22 5.56
C ARG A 602 3.36 16.22 5.89
N ASP A 603 4.21 16.01 4.89
CA ASP A 603 5.64 16.16 5.04
C ASP A 603 6.11 17.61 4.86
N GLY A 604 7.41 17.85 5.01
CA GLY A 604 8.01 19.18 4.79
C GLY A 604 7.85 19.73 3.37
N ASN A 605 7.48 18.90 2.39
CA ASN A 605 7.18 19.29 1.01
C ASN A 605 5.67 19.44 0.76
N GLY A 606 4.83 19.22 1.78
CA GLY A 606 3.37 19.22 1.68
C GLY A 606 2.78 17.95 1.06
N GLU A 607 3.57 16.91 0.83
CA GLU A 607 3.11 15.59 0.36
C GLU A 607 2.46 14.82 1.50
N LEU A 608 1.45 14.00 1.21
CA LEU A 608 0.81 13.17 2.22
C LEU A 608 1.60 11.89 2.48
N GLY A 609 1.81 11.60 3.76
CA GLY A 609 2.29 10.32 4.27
C GLY A 609 1.26 9.68 5.19
N VAL A 610 1.42 8.38 5.40
CA VAL A 610 0.63 7.59 6.34
C VAL A 610 1.50 7.21 7.51
N VAL A 611 0.94 7.27 8.71
CA VAL A 611 1.41 6.47 9.84
C VAL A 611 0.29 5.57 10.32
N SER A 612 0.59 4.27 10.47
CA SER A 612 -0.32 3.29 11.03
C SER A 612 0.33 2.66 12.27
N VAL A 613 -0.44 2.47 13.33
CA VAL A 613 -0.03 1.73 14.52
C VAL A 613 -1.02 0.60 14.74
N HIS A 614 -0.52 -0.62 14.89
CA HIS A 614 -1.38 -1.78 15.13
C HIS A 614 -0.69 -2.77 16.07
N GLU A 615 -1.42 -3.79 16.51
CA GLU A 615 -0.83 -4.94 17.19
C GLU A 615 -0.20 -5.87 16.15
N GLY A 616 1.05 -6.29 16.37
CA GLY A 616 1.76 -7.21 15.48
C GLY A 616 1.24 -8.65 15.57
N VAL A 617 1.44 -9.41 14.51
CA VAL A 617 1.14 -10.86 14.49
C VAL A 617 2.12 -11.60 15.40
N THR A 618 1.63 -12.60 16.13
CA THR A 618 2.40 -13.40 17.09
C THR A 618 2.59 -14.84 16.59
N ASP A 619 3.53 -15.55 17.21
CA ASP A 619 3.74 -16.97 16.92
C ASP A 619 2.45 -17.77 17.07
N GLY A 620 2.25 -18.74 16.16
CA GLY A 620 1.08 -19.61 16.15
C GLY A 620 -0.18 -19.03 15.51
N VAL A 621 -0.16 -17.77 15.06
CA VAL A 621 -1.19 -17.27 14.13
C VAL A 621 -0.95 -17.92 12.78
N GLU A 622 -1.96 -18.63 12.26
CA GLU A 622 -1.96 -19.10 10.88
C GLU A 622 -1.94 -17.88 9.96
N VAL A 623 -0.79 -17.64 9.34
CA VAL A 623 -0.64 -16.63 8.31
C VAL A 623 -1.01 -17.31 7.00
N ASP A 624 -2.11 -16.84 6.40
CA ASP A 624 -2.44 -17.21 5.04
C ASP A 624 -1.30 -16.73 4.13
N GLY A 625 -0.49 -17.67 3.65
CA GLY A 625 0.73 -17.39 2.89
C GLY A 625 0.46 -16.66 1.57
N GLU A 626 -0.79 -16.66 1.09
CA GLU A 626 -1.19 -15.90 -0.08
C GLU A 626 -1.02 -14.38 0.13
N CYS A 627 -1.21 -13.90 1.34
CA CYS A 627 -1.27 -12.47 1.66
C CYS A 627 0.09 -11.81 1.83
N GLY A 628 1.17 -12.59 1.68
CA GLY A 628 2.50 -12.22 2.15
C GLY A 628 2.59 -12.23 3.67
N ALA A 629 3.59 -12.92 4.22
CA ALA A 629 3.74 -13.05 5.67
C ALA A 629 4.64 -11.94 6.24
N PRO A 630 4.22 -11.20 7.28
CA PRO A 630 5.10 -10.25 7.95
C PRO A 630 6.07 -10.98 8.87
N LEU A 631 6.99 -10.24 9.47
CA LEU A 631 7.73 -10.70 10.64
C LEU A 631 6.76 -10.97 11.79
N VAL A 632 7.05 -12.04 12.52
CA VAL A 632 6.31 -12.39 13.73
C VAL A 632 6.94 -11.68 14.92
N TYR A 633 6.10 -11.12 15.78
CA TYR A 633 6.48 -10.36 16.95
C TYR A 633 6.09 -11.08 18.24
N SER A 634 6.71 -10.68 19.36
CA SER A 634 6.27 -11.16 20.68
C SER A 634 4.85 -10.69 20.98
N ALA A 635 4.08 -11.47 21.74
CA ALA A 635 2.71 -11.14 22.08
C ALA A 635 2.57 -9.75 22.73
N GLY A 636 1.63 -8.95 22.21
CA GLY A 636 1.38 -7.59 22.65
C GLY A 636 2.36 -6.53 22.12
N THR A 637 3.20 -6.86 21.14
CA THR A 637 4.04 -5.87 20.44
C THR A 637 3.17 -4.98 19.58
N SER A 638 3.34 -3.65 19.68
CA SER A 638 2.78 -2.73 18.69
C SER A 638 3.77 -2.56 17.53
N VAL A 639 3.27 -2.49 16.32
CA VAL A 639 4.03 -2.21 15.10
C VAL A 639 3.66 -0.82 14.62
N ILE A 640 4.66 -0.05 14.22
CA ILE A 640 4.50 1.25 13.58
C ILE A 640 4.91 1.11 12.13
N ASP A 641 3.94 1.32 11.25
CA ASP A 641 4.12 1.41 9.81
C ASP A 641 4.02 2.84 9.35
N SER A 642 4.76 3.14 8.28
CA SER A 642 4.63 4.39 7.55
C SER A 642 4.89 4.14 6.10
N TRP A 643 4.20 4.87 5.23
CA TRP A 643 4.49 4.89 3.80
C TRP A 643 4.06 6.21 3.18
N ARG A 644 4.62 6.53 2.00
CA ARG A 644 4.14 7.65 1.18
C ARG A 644 2.95 7.22 0.35
N LEU A 645 1.96 8.10 0.25
CA LEU A 645 0.82 7.86 -0.62
C LEU A 645 1.14 8.23 -2.06
N ALA A 646 0.50 7.50 -2.97
CA ALA A 646 0.49 7.80 -4.40
C ALA A 646 0.11 9.27 -4.66
N LYS A 647 0.76 9.87 -5.67
CA LYS A 647 0.54 11.27 -6.10
C LYS A 647 -0.62 11.42 -7.06
#